data_AF-A0A6C2TVB0-F1
#
_entry.id   AF-A0A6C2TVB0-F1
#
_cell.length_a   1.000
_cell.length_b   1.000
_cell.length_c   1.000
_cell.angle_alpha   90.00
_cell.angle_beta   90.00
_cell.angle_gamma   90.00
#
_symmetry.space_group_name_H-M   'P 1'
#
loop_
_entity.id
_entity.type
_entity.pdbx_description
1 polymer ?
#
loop_
_entity_poly.entity_id
_entity_poly.type
_entity_poly.pdbx_seq_one_letter_code
_entity_poly.pdbx_strand_id
1 'polypeptide(L)'
;MFQTGNYQVPKGSFARTALVLGFAVFLGALQHPSAFAAAPLKPVFPGADENTPSLSQYFSWINNTNEGSNEKQTLINLGFFEWLHDEYGMKLDIYAFDAGAIDGPRYYGSTESTKFKKQFPNGFGPIYEKAKSFGCRLGVWLGPDGFGDTREEEQERIDQLVGLCRDYEFQLFKMDAVCTQLRTNKQDALARLMTECRTYSPDLILLNHRLNLGDALPHATTFLWGGAETYIDVHMANWKKTGTHNRVQALSRGLVPDLKRLTEDHGVCISSCVDFWDDDLILQAFNRGLILAPEIYANPWFLRDDEFPKLARIYNLHRRYRDILVKGIVLPEEQYGPNAVARGDGTRRFITLRNLTWKPVTYSIRLDESIGLKAQGSVALHQFHPTEKFLAQKNAGESAAITVMPFRSCLLLATTEPINEVVLKGTDYEVVRDTEGKDILVDALGYPGTKATVTLPEGKRVDVSFPGTKINGPWHYKVGDLQPCEMPPDAEALYEATIYSTDNDPLEFRSLRRAGPTAIPQVQAARDAFVDQRMVHERGIDPAYLFDNDLATAYNFSRTFRLKTKRNIRLDFGAAIDIDQLLFILPDLLRTKETFTAEVSANLKSWHAVPMVVNGNEISFKMAPGEKIRYFRTDFVPDEVVEIEGYAKKTLLASNGWRISYLYDTFANRPPQKAFSLKFTLDEFVEGSYFCVALEGQHGHEGAYAALRVGDAYAGAPNRAPSYPVNAWEYPPRSFDSHNTYYIPITREMIGQPLELVVLAFDPENVDFAPGAWVTANPVPMVKQRIVLPREVVTASPPTADRFDPVIRNIEGWKVYVEPKLLDTNEGTEALEMLANHLQRISILLPPEQRAKMRQLEIWIESSHELGAMQYHPSVAWLESKGYDPRLANKVHIPRAEALLSRSYMIKQPAVILHELAHAYHNNVLDGGFDNPDVIETYDAAMAANLYDKALLFNGRTVRHYGATNHKEYFAEGTEAYLYRNDFYPFVAAELKIHDPALYTLMEKTWGSLK
;
A
#
# COMPACT_ATOMS: atom_id res chain seq x y z
N MET A 1 -23.71 24.00 -6.14
CA MET A 1 -24.28 23.79 -7.48
C MET A 1 -23.32 22.85 -8.22
N PHE A 2 -23.62 21.55 -8.22
CA PHE A 2 -22.90 20.51 -8.97
C PHE A 2 -23.94 19.43 -9.28
N GLN A 3 -24.69 19.64 -10.35
CA GLN A 3 -25.46 18.58 -11.00
C GLN A 3 -24.49 17.90 -11.97
N THR A 4 -24.34 16.59 -11.83
CA THR A 4 -23.82 15.74 -12.89
C THR A 4 -24.80 15.82 -14.06
N GLY A 5 -24.53 16.73 -14.99
CA GLY A 5 -25.21 16.77 -16.28
C GLY A 5 -24.84 15.52 -17.06
N ASN A 6 -25.79 14.60 -17.21
CA ASN A 6 -25.74 13.54 -18.20
C ASN A 6 -25.58 14.18 -19.59
N TYR A 7 -24.41 14.06 -20.21
CA TYR A 7 -24.30 14.27 -21.65
C TYR A 7 -25.02 13.13 -22.36
N GLN A 8 -26.30 13.35 -22.69
CA GLN A 8 -27.02 12.55 -23.67
C GLN A 8 -26.45 12.85 -25.06
N VAL A 9 -25.92 11.81 -25.71
CA VAL A 9 -25.69 11.81 -27.16
C VAL A 9 -27.07 11.89 -27.85
N PRO A 10 -27.33 12.86 -28.76
CA PRO A 10 -28.61 12.92 -29.44
C PRO A 10 -28.81 11.69 -30.34
N LYS A 11 -29.90 10.96 -30.12
CA LYS A 11 -30.40 9.94 -31.05
C LYS A 11 -30.88 10.61 -32.33
N GLY A 12 -30.01 10.67 -33.35
CA GLY A 12 -30.39 10.90 -34.75
C GLY A 12 -30.75 9.57 -35.40
N SER A 13 -31.97 9.48 -35.93
CA SER A 13 -32.51 8.31 -36.62
C SER A 13 -31.69 7.99 -37.89
N PHE A 14 -31.27 6.74 -38.04
CA PHE A 14 -30.83 6.21 -39.33
C PHE A 14 -31.69 4.99 -39.68
N ALA A 15 -32.57 5.20 -40.66
CA ALA A 15 -33.26 4.12 -41.36
C ALA A 15 -32.26 3.42 -42.29
N ARG A 16 -32.40 2.09 -42.35
CA ARG A 16 -31.61 1.18 -43.18
C ARG A 16 -31.76 1.49 -44.66
N THR A 17 -30.64 1.55 -45.38
CA THR A 17 -30.56 1.04 -46.75
C THR A 17 -29.22 0.34 -46.95
N ALA A 18 -29.26 -0.93 -47.31
CA ALA A 18 -28.11 -1.76 -47.64
C ALA A 18 -27.66 -1.51 -49.09
N LEU A 19 -26.35 -1.45 -49.35
CA LEU A 19 -25.78 -1.88 -50.63
C LEU A 19 -24.26 -2.18 -50.50
N VAL A 20 -23.97 -3.46 -50.26
CA VAL A 20 -23.07 -4.37 -50.99
C VAL A 20 -21.98 -3.80 -51.94
N LEU A 21 -20.74 -4.27 -51.69
CA LEU A 21 -19.53 -4.48 -52.54
C LEU A 21 -18.77 -3.30 -53.20
N GLY A 22 -17.44 -3.41 -53.15
CA GLY A 22 -16.56 -3.01 -54.27
C GLY A 22 -15.14 -2.59 -53.92
N PHE A 23 -14.16 -3.40 -54.34
CA PHE A 23 -12.71 -3.26 -54.15
C PHE A 23 -12.03 -2.21 -55.08
N ALA A 24 -10.81 -1.82 -54.70
CA ALA A 24 -9.65 -1.42 -55.53
C ALA A 24 -9.44 0.04 -56.02
N VAL A 25 -8.39 0.67 -55.45
CA VAL A 25 -7.21 1.30 -56.08
C VAL A 25 -7.37 1.95 -57.47
N PHE A 26 -7.09 3.26 -57.59
CA PHE A 26 -6.11 3.80 -58.56
C PHE A 26 -5.66 5.24 -58.22
N LEU A 27 -4.38 5.48 -58.50
CA LEU A 27 -3.59 6.69 -58.27
C LEU A 27 -4.03 7.92 -59.09
N GLY A 28 -3.83 9.10 -58.49
CA GLY A 28 -2.92 10.12 -59.03
C GLY A 28 -3.50 11.26 -59.88
N ALA A 29 -3.45 12.48 -59.35
CA ALA A 29 -2.87 13.66 -60.04
C ALA A 29 -2.69 14.82 -59.05
N LEU A 30 -1.42 15.23 -58.89
CA LEU A 30 -0.89 16.34 -58.10
C LEU A 30 -1.15 17.72 -58.74
N GLN A 31 -1.13 18.77 -57.89
CA GLN A 31 -0.55 20.14 -58.06
C GLN A 31 -1.43 21.12 -57.24
N HIS A 32 -1.02 21.87 -56.21
CA HIS A 32 0.25 22.45 -55.80
C HIS A 32 0.29 22.60 -54.25
N PRO A 33 1.45 22.52 -53.59
CA PRO A 33 1.58 22.66 -52.14
C PRO A 33 1.87 24.12 -51.73
N SER A 34 1.10 24.65 -50.78
CA SER A 34 1.53 25.78 -49.97
C SER A 34 2.19 25.24 -48.72
N ALA A 35 3.52 25.22 -48.73
CA ALA A 35 4.36 24.79 -47.63
C ALA A 35 4.36 25.84 -46.49
N PHE A 36 3.53 25.63 -45.48
CA PHE A 36 3.95 25.84 -44.10
C PHE A 36 4.17 24.45 -43.51
N ALA A 37 5.36 23.88 -43.76
CA ALA A 37 5.81 22.75 -42.98
C ALA A 37 6.10 23.27 -41.57
N ALA A 38 5.17 23.03 -40.64
CA ALA A 38 5.49 23.09 -39.22
C ALA A 38 6.70 22.17 -39.02
N ALA A 39 7.78 22.69 -38.45
CA ALA A 39 8.90 21.87 -38.04
C ALA A 39 8.34 20.72 -37.18
N PRO A 40 8.76 19.46 -37.39
CA PRO A 40 8.30 18.37 -36.54
C PRO A 40 8.65 18.74 -35.10
N LEU A 41 7.61 18.88 -34.26
CA LEU A 41 7.77 19.08 -32.81
C LEU A 41 8.74 18.00 -32.32
N LYS A 42 9.83 18.41 -31.66
CA LYS A 42 10.73 17.46 -31.01
C LYS A 42 9.88 16.54 -30.13
N PRO A 43 10.10 15.21 -30.16
CA PRO A 43 9.37 14.29 -29.30
C PRO A 43 9.50 14.75 -27.84
N VAL A 44 8.38 15.02 -27.18
CA VAL A 44 8.33 15.40 -25.77
C VAL A 44 8.19 14.13 -24.95
N PHE A 45 9.09 13.90 -24.00
CA PHE A 45 8.94 12.83 -23.02
C PHE A 45 8.07 13.35 -21.85
N PRO A 46 6.90 12.73 -21.58
CA PRO A 46 5.97 13.22 -20.56
C PRO A 46 6.34 12.76 -19.13
N GLY A 47 7.62 12.51 -18.85
CA GLY A 47 8.12 12.08 -17.53
C GLY A 47 7.95 10.59 -17.23
N ALA A 48 6.87 9.97 -17.72
CA ALA A 48 6.64 8.53 -17.66
C ALA A 48 5.88 8.05 -18.90
N ASP A 49 6.01 6.76 -19.21
CA ASP A 49 5.26 6.08 -20.26
C ASP A 49 4.55 4.81 -19.73
N GLU A 50 3.81 4.12 -20.61
CA GLU A 50 3.07 2.90 -20.26
C GLU A 50 3.96 1.73 -19.78
N ASN A 51 5.27 1.77 -20.05
CA ASN A 51 6.24 0.76 -19.59
C ASN A 51 6.97 1.18 -18.31
N THR A 52 6.81 2.42 -17.86
CA THR A 52 7.44 2.92 -16.64
C THR A 52 6.88 2.17 -15.44
N PRO A 53 7.71 1.59 -14.56
CA PRO A 53 7.23 0.95 -13.34
C PRO A 53 6.50 1.94 -12.44
N SER A 54 5.47 1.48 -11.74
CA SER A 54 4.67 2.39 -10.92
C SER A 54 5.47 2.98 -9.77
N LEU A 55 5.07 4.19 -9.38
CA LEU A 55 5.51 4.91 -8.20
C LEU A 55 4.37 4.96 -7.19
N SER A 56 4.67 4.71 -5.94
CA SER A 56 3.69 4.80 -4.88
C SER A 56 3.46 6.26 -4.47
N GLN A 57 2.21 6.61 -4.16
CA GLN A 57 1.84 7.98 -3.82
C GLN A 57 0.93 8.07 -2.61
N TYR A 58 1.16 9.11 -1.82
CA TYR A 58 0.22 9.65 -0.86
C TYR A 58 -0.13 11.08 -1.28
N PHE A 59 -1.40 11.48 -1.18
CA PHE A 59 -1.77 12.90 -1.22
C PHE A 59 -2.68 13.30 -0.05
N SER A 60 -2.62 14.58 0.31
CA SER A 60 -3.14 15.09 1.60
C SER A 60 -4.59 15.63 1.56
N TRP A 61 -5.33 15.45 0.46
CA TRP A 61 -6.76 15.78 0.40
C TRP A 61 -7.50 15.03 1.52
N ILE A 62 -8.47 15.65 2.18
CA ILE A 62 -9.25 15.16 3.34
C ILE A 62 -8.47 15.23 4.66
N ASN A 63 -7.13 15.10 4.68
CA ASN A 63 -6.38 15.46 5.89
C ASN A 63 -6.51 16.96 6.19
N ASN A 64 -6.44 17.80 5.14
CA ASN A 64 -6.36 19.26 5.29
C ASN A 64 -7.49 20.06 4.61
N THR A 65 -8.33 19.39 3.81
CA THR A 65 -9.32 20.04 2.93
C THR A 65 -8.68 21.14 2.05
N ASN A 66 -9.43 22.16 1.60
CA ASN A 66 -8.93 23.17 0.65
C ASN A 66 -8.04 24.26 1.27
N GLU A 67 -7.98 24.31 2.59
CA GLU A 67 -7.21 25.27 3.38
C GLU A 67 -5.71 24.95 3.32
N GLY A 68 -5.37 23.67 3.13
CA GLY A 68 -4.00 23.17 2.97
C GLY A 68 -3.28 22.91 4.28
N SER A 69 -2.21 22.12 4.19
CA SER A 69 -1.34 21.78 5.33
C SER A 69 -0.47 22.95 5.77
N ASN A 70 0.34 22.72 6.81
CA ASN A 70 1.43 23.58 7.26
C ASN A 70 2.70 22.76 7.51
N GLU A 71 3.82 23.43 7.76
CA GLU A 71 5.13 22.81 7.97
C GLU A 71 5.12 21.79 9.11
N LYS A 72 4.58 22.17 10.28
CA LYS A 72 4.54 21.30 11.47
C LYS A 72 3.77 20.02 11.20
N GLN A 73 2.54 20.13 10.69
CA GLN A 73 1.70 18.97 10.42
C GLN A 73 2.31 18.07 9.33
N THR A 74 2.89 18.67 8.29
CA THR A 74 3.53 17.89 7.22
C THR A 74 4.73 17.11 7.72
N LEU A 75 5.57 17.69 8.58
CA LEU A 75 6.71 16.98 9.19
C LEU A 75 6.25 15.82 10.07
N ILE A 76 5.14 15.98 10.79
CA ILE A 76 4.52 14.90 11.58
C ILE A 76 4.04 13.77 10.66
N ASN A 77 3.32 14.10 9.58
CA ASN A 77 2.85 13.11 8.61
C ASN A 77 4.00 12.37 7.93
N LEU A 78 5.09 13.08 7.57
CA LEU A 78 6.30 12.45 7.04
C LEU A 78 6.98 11.55 8.09
N GLY A 79 6.94 11.92 9.37
CA GLY A 79 7.42 11.06 10.46
C GLY A 79 6.65 9.73 10.58
N PHE A 80 5.35 9.72 10.27
CA PHE A 80 4.58 8.48 10.15
C PHE A 80 5.06 7.59 8.99
N PHE A 81 5.32 8.18 7.82
CA PHE A 81 5.82 7.41 6.66
C PHE A 81 7.27 6.93 6.84
N GLU A 82 8.13 7.75 7.43
CA GLU A 82 9.48 7.34 7.82
C GLU A 82 9.41 6.16 8.80
N TRP A 83 8.51 6.19 9.79
CA TRP A 83 8.34 5.05 10.69
C TRP A 83 7.90 3.78 9.96
N LEU A 84 6.97 3.86 9.01
CA LEU A 84 6.57 2.70 8.18
C LEU A 84 7.75 2.17 7.34
N HIS A 85 8.58 3.07 6.81
CA HIS A 85 9.79 2.74 6.10
C HIS A 85 10.78 1.99 7.01
N ASP A 86 11.11 2.55 8.17
CA ASP A 86 12.11 2.01 9.06
C ASP A 86 11.64 0.71 9.74
N GLU A 87 10.35 0.61 10.07
CA GLU A 87 9.80 -0.55 10.76
C GLU A 87 9.47 -1.70 9.83
N TYR A 88 8.90 -1.42 8.66
CA TYR A 88 8.36 -2.45 7.76
C TYR A 88 8.98 -2.44 6.35
N GLY A 89 9.95 -1.56 6.07
CA GLY A 89 10.57 -1.43 4.75
C GLY A 89 9.68 -0.77 3.69
N MET A 90 8.53 -0.21 4.09
CA MET A 90 7.56 0.41 3.18
C MET A 90 8.18 1.63 2.50
N LYS A 91 8.22 1.62 1.17
CA LYS A 91 8.68 2.77 0.38
C LYS A 91 7.50 3.58 -0.12
N LEU A 92 7.44 4.85 0.27
CA LEU A 92 6.59 5.87 -0.34
C LEU A 92 7.44 6.69 -1.31
N ASP A 93 7.11 6.66 -2.60
CA ASP A 93 7.87 7.41 -3.60
C ASP A 93 7.52 8.89 -3.59
N ILE A 94 6.22 9.23 -3.49
CA ILE A 94 5.74 10.61 -3.61
C ILE A 94 4.80 10.99 -2.45
N TYR A 95 5.17 12.04 -1.70
CA TYR A 95 4.26 12.75 -0.80
C TYR A 95 3.75 14.01 -1.50
N ALA A 96 2.47 14.03 -1.85
CA ALA A 96 1.85 15.15 -2.55
C ALA A 96 1.01 16.04 -1.62
N PHE A 97 1.36 17.32 -1.59
CA PHE A 97 0.49 18.36 -1.05
C PHE A 97 -0.76 18.48 -1.92
N ASP A 98 -1.92 18.52 -1.30
CA ASP A 98 -3.15 18.86 -2.02
C ASP A 98 -3.46 20.37 -1.89
N ALA A 99 -4.66 20.78 -2.29
CA ALA A 99 -5.06 22.17 -2.40
C ALA A 99 -4.80 22.98 -1.13
N GLY A 100 -4.43 24.24 -1.31
CA GLY A 100 -4.19 25.22 -0.25
C GLY A 100 -2.72 25.41 0.12
N ALA A 101 -1.82 24.51 -0.28
CA ALA A 101 -0.38 24.63 -0.02
C ALA A 101 0.27 25.78 -0.80
N ILE A 102 -0.05 25.93 -2.09
CA ILE A 102 0.32 27.10 -2.91
C ILE A 102 -0.97 27.68 -3.50
N ASP A 103 -1.56 26.96 -4.45
CA ASP A 103 -2.83 27.32 -5.08
C ASP A 103 -4.01 26.71 -4.32
N GLY A 104 -5.22 27.20 -4.56
CA GLY A 104 -6.46 26.62 -4.05
C GLY A 104 -7.61 26.76 -5.06
N PRO A 105 -8.83 26.29 -4.74
CA PRO A 105 -9.97 26.47 -5.61
C PRO A 105 -10.19 27.95 -5.96
N ARG A 106 -10.14 28.27 -7.26
CA ARG A 106 -10.24 29.63 -7.82
C ARG A 106 -9.20 30.63 -7.30
N TYR A 107 -8.03 30.16 -6.86
CA TYR A 107 -6.98 30.98 -6.30
C TYR A 107 -5.59 30.51 -6.75
N TYR A 108 -4.80 31.43 -7.30
CA TYR A 108 -3.38 31.22 -7.63
C TYR A 108 -2.51 31.90 -6.58
N GLY A 109 -1.68 31.11 -5.89
CA GLY A 109 -0.84 31.57 -4.79
C GLY A 109 0.60 31.78 -5.19
N SER A 110 1.40 32.19 -4.20
CA SER A 110 2.86 32.31 -4.35
C SER A 110 3.56 31.93 -3.06
N THR A 111 4.73 31.29 -3.19
CA THR A 111 5.68 31.02 -2.10
C THR A 111 6.17 32.29 -1.40
N GLU A 112 6.05 33.45 -2.04
CA GLU A 112 6.40 34.73 -1.45
C GLU A 112 5.27 35.37 -0.64
N SER A 113 4.05 34.82 -0.74
CA SER A 113 2.87 35.37 -0.08
C SER A 113 2.93 35.25 1.45
N THR A 114 2.27 36.20 2.14
CA THR A 114 2.11 36.15 3.60
C THR A 114 1.42 34.87 4.07
N LYS A 115 0.46 34.35 3.27
CA LYS A 115 -0.23 33.09 3.57
C LYS A 115 0.78 31.93 3.59
N PHE A 116 1.55 31.78 2.51
CA PHE A 116 2.54 30.70 2.39
C PHE A 116 3.60 30.79 3.50
N LYS A 117 4.21 31.97 3.71
CA LYS A 117 5.22 32.18 4.77
C LYS A 117 4.69 31.94 6.17
N LYS A 118 3.38 32.05 6.40
CA LYS A 118 2.75 31.68 7.68
C LYS A 118 2.56 30.16 7.81
N GLN A 119 2.21 29.47 6.73
CA GLN A 119 2.04 28.01 6.72
C GLN A 119 3.40 27.27 6.71
N PHE A 120 4.38 27.82 6.01
CA PHE A 120 5.71 27.27 5.78
C PHE A 120 6.78 28.34 6.07
N PRO A 121 7.02 28.67 7.36
CA PRO A 121 7.94 29.73 7.74
C PRO A 121 9.37 29.50 7.26
N ASN A 122 9.78 28.24 7.03
CA ASN A 122 11.10 27.89 6.51
C ASN A 122 11.03 27.41 5.05
N GLY A 123 9.95 27.72 4.34
CA GLY A 123 9.68 27.19 3.00
C GLY A 123 9.54 25.66 3.00
N PHE A 124 9.86 25.03 1.88
CA PHE A 124 9.80 23.56 1.75
C PHE A 124 11.08 22.85 2.23
N GLY A 125 12.15 23.58 2.58
CA GLY A 125 13.46 23.00 2.91
C GLY A 125 13.40 21.88 3.97
N PRO A 126 12.89 22.13 5.19
CA PRO A 126 12.83 21.10 6.23
C PRO A 126 11.99 19.87 5.83
N ILE A 127 10.91 20.09 5.08
CA ILE A 127 10.03 19.02 4.59
C ILE A 127 10.77 18.18 3.55
N TYR A 128 11.44 18.83 2.60
CA TYR A 128 12.22 18.16 1.57
C TYR A 128 13.32 17.29 2.18
N GLU A 129 14.12 17.83 3.12
CA GLU A 129 15.15 17.05 3.81
C GLU A 129 14.56 15.85 4.56
N LYS A 130 13.39 16.04 5.19
CA LYS A 130 12.69 14.94 5.87
C LYS A 130 12.23 13.86 4.89
N ALA A 131 11.57 14.23 3.79
CA ALA A 131 11.13 13.26 2.78
C ALA A 131 12.33 12.52 2.15
N LYS A 132 13.40 13.25 1.82
CA LYS A 132 14.62 12.71 1.23
C LYS A 132 15.33 11.69 2.13
N SER A 133 15.26 11.88 3.45
CA SER A 133 15.94 11.00 4.42
C SER A 133 15.53 9.52 4.34
N PHE A 134 14.33 9.23 3.83
CA PHE A 134 13.84 7.85 3.60
C PHE A 134 13.48 7.58 2.13
N GLY A 135 14.02 8.39 1.20
CA GLY A 135 13.89 8.17 -0.25
C GLY A 135 12.53 8.58 -0.85
N CYS A 136 11.81 9.50 -0.21
CA CYS A 136 10.56 10.06 -0.71
C CYS A 136 10.79 11.43 -1.37
N ARG A 137 10.06 11.71 -2.47
CA ARG A 137 10.05 13.01 -3.16
C ARG A 137 8.71 13.73 -2.97
N LEU A 138 8.70 15.02 -3.25
CA LEU A 138 7.52 15.86 -3.06
C LEU A 138 6.68 15.98 -4.34
N GLY A 139 5.38 16.14 -4.17
CA GLY A 139 4.44 16.55 -5.21
C GLY A 139 3.51 17.66 -4.72
N VAL A 140 2.82 18.34 -5.63
CA VAL A 140 1.87 19.40 -5.24
C VAL A 140 0.69 19.53 -6.19
N TRP A 141 -0.48 19.81 -5.63
CA TRP A 141 -1.67 20.26 -6.34
C TRP A 141 -1.55 21.73 -6.72
N LEU A 142 -1.84 22.03 -7.97
CA LEU A 142 -1.73 23.36 -8.57
C LEU A 142 -2.95 23.69 -9.42
N GLY A 143 -3.22 24.98 -9.57
CA GLY A 143 -4.03 25.44 -10.70
C GLY A 143 -3.21 25.40 -11.99
N PRO A 144 -3.85 25.19 -13.15
CA PRO A 144 -3.14 25.05 -14.42
C PRO A 144 -2.58 26.38 -14.97
N ASP A 145 -3.04 27.53 -14.46
CA ASP A 145 -2.67 28.86 -14.92
C ASP A 145 -1.85 29.61 -13.81
N GLY A 146 -2.16 30.87 -13.57
CA GLY A 146 -1.43 31.74 -12.64
C GLY A 146 -0.33 32.55 -13.32
N PHE A 147 -0.25 32.52 -14.65
CA PHE A 147 0.78 33.21 -15.45
C PHE A 147 0.55 34.72 -15.62
N GLY A 148 -0.35 35.33 -14.84
CA GLY A 148 -0.74 36.73 -14.95
C GLY A 148 -1.15 37.19 -16.36
N ASP A 149 -1.13 38.50 -16.59
CA ASP A 149 -1.45 39.11 -17.89
C ASP A 149 -0.22 39.76 -18.55
N THR A 150 0.88 39.91 -17.81
CA THR A 150 2.16 40.44 -18.29
C THR A 150 3.20 39.33 -18.55
N ARG A 151 4.33 39.67 -19.18
CA ARG A 151 5.43 38.71 -19.39
C ARG A 151 6.20 38.46 -18.10
N GLU A 152 6.29 39.48 -17.27
CA GLU A 152 6.96 39.45 -15.98
C GLU A 152 6.24 38.47 -15.04
N GLU A 153 4.92 38.59 -14.88
CA GLU A 153 4.12 37.65 -14.07
C GLU A 153 4.17 36.22 -14.61
N GLU A 154 4.19 36.06 -15.94
CA GLU A 154 4.32 34.75 -16.58
C GLU A 154 5.67 34.10 -16.23
N GLN A 155 6.77 34.86 -16.32
CA GLN A 155 8.10 34.37 -15.97
C GLN A 155 8.21 34.11 -14.46
N GLU A 156 7.63 34.95 -13.60
CA GLU A 156 7.61 34.72 -12.15
C GLU A 156 6.93 33.40 -11.77
N ARG A 157 5.81 33.08 -12.44
CA ARG A 157 5.11 31.80 -12.25
C ARG A 157 5.96 30.61 -12.73
N ILE A 158 6.64 30.76 -13.87
CA ILE A 158 7.56 29.74 -14.39
C ILE A 158 8.70 29.53 -13.39
N ASP A 159 9.40 30.58 -13.00
CA ASP A 159 10.56 30.54 -12.10
C ASP A 159 10.22 29.90 -10.75
N GLN A 160 9.03 30.21 -10.20
CA GLN A 160 8.54 29.60 -8.97
C GLN A 160 8.39 28.08 -9.09
N LEU A 161 7.68 27.61 -10.11
CA LEU A 161 7.38 26.18 -10.26
C LEU A 161 8.60 25.38 -10.75
N VAL A 162 9.45 25.97 -11.58
CA VAL A 162 10.78 25.42 -11.91
C VAL A 162 11.65 25.32 -10.66
N GLY A 163 11.61 26.33 -9.79
CA GLY A 163 12.30 26.33 -8.50
C GLY A 163 11.93 25.13 -7.62
N LEU A 164 10.66 24.69 -7.63
CA LEU A 164 10.27 23.48 -6.91
C LEU A 164 11.01 22.22 -7.39
N CYS A 165 11.25 22.11 -8.69
CA CYS A 165 11.98 20.97 -9.28
C CYS A 165 13.49 21.09 -9.08
N ARG A 166 14.03 22.31 -9.20
CA ARG A 166 15.46 22.60 -9.07
C ARG A 166 15.95 22.49 -7.62
N ASP A 167 15.21 23.06 -6.69
CA ASP A 167 15.67 23.27 -5.31
C ASP A 167 15.19 22.16 -4.36
N TYR A 168 14.09 21.47 -4.70
CA TYR A 168 13.46 20.46 -3.83
C TYR A 168 13.10 19.14 -4.55
N GLU A 169 13.60 18.94 -5.78
CA GLU A 169 13.42 17.70 -6.57
C GLU A 169 11.96 17.22 -6.65
N PHE A 170 10.98 18.12 -6.83
CA PHE A 170 9.57 17.72 -6.96
C PHE A 170 9.37 16.74 -8.12
N GLN A 171 8.61 15.66 -7.88
CA GLN A 171 8.36 14.58 -8.84
C GLN A 171 6.94 14.61 -9.41
N LEU A 172 6.03 15.39 -8.84
CA LEU A 172 4.63 15.41 -9.28
C LEU A 172 3.99 16.79 -9.20
N PHE A 173 3.34 17.19 -10.29
CA PHE A 173 2.37 18.28 -10.34
C PHE A 173 0.98 17.72 -10.66
N LYS A 174 0.02 17.96 -9.76
CA LYS A 174 -1.39 17.63 -9.97
C LYS A 174 -2.14 18.91 -10.36
N MET A 175 -2.42 19.10 -11.64
CA MET A 175 -3.10 20.30 -12.12
C MET A 175 -4.59 20.04 -12.34
N ASP A 176 -5.45 20.83 -11.67
CA ASP A 176 -6.89 20.56 -11.61
C ASP A 176 -7.76 21.76 -12.02
N ALA A 177 -8.78 21.48 -12.83
CA ALA A 177 -9.79 22.43 -13.25
C ALA A 177 -10.66 22.98 -12.10
N VAL A 178 -10.63 22.34 -10.91
CA VAL A 178 -11.26 22.88 -9.69
C VAL A 178 -10.69 24.25 -9.33
N CYS A 179 -9.42 24.54 -9.67
CA CYS A 179 -8.88 25.90 -9.59
C CYS A 179 -9.58 26.80 -10.63
N THR A 180 -9.16 26.70 -11.89
CA THR A 180 -9.82 27.24 -13.09
C THR A 180 -9.37 26.42 -14.32
N GLN A 181 -9.87 26.71 -15.52
CA GLN A 181 -9.25 26.23 -16.76
C GLN A 181 -7.97 27.00 -17.08
N LEU A 182 -7.09 26.38 -17.90
CA LEU A 182 -5.95 27.05 -18.54
C LEU A 182 -6.44 27.99 -19.64
N ARG A 183 -5.98 29.24 -19.66
CA ARG A 183 -6.29 30.17 -20.75
C ARG A 183 -5.60 29.71 -22.04
N THR A 184 -6.30 29.79 -23.18
CA THR A 184 -5.78 29.36 -24.50
C THR A 184 -4.46 30.04 -24.84
N ASN A 185 -4.30 31.33 -24.55
CA ASN A 185 -3.08 32.09 -24.82
C ASN A 185 -1.92 31.78 -23.85
N LYS A 186 -2.10 30.90 -22.86
CA LYS A 186 -1.07 30.48 -21.89
C LYS A 186 -0.62 29.03 -22.06
N GLN A 187 -1.08 28.33 -23.10
CA GLN A 187 -0.67 26.95 -23.38
C GLN A 187 0.84 26.84 -23.66
N ASP A 188 1.42 27.79 -24.41
CA ASP A 188 2.87 27.84 -24.64
C ASP A 188 3.67 28.05 -23.34
N ALA A 189 3.17 28.91 -22.43
CA ALA A 189 3.80 29.13 -21.14
C ALA A 189 3.85 27.85 -20.30
N LEU A 190 2.77 27.07 -20.27
CA LEU A 190 2.75 25.78 -19.60
C LEU A 190 3.71 24.77 -20.25
N ALA A 191 3.80 24.73 -21.59
CA ALA A 191 4.74 23.86 -22.29
C ALA A 191 6.21 24.22 -21.95
N ARG A 192 6.54 25.52 -21.91
CA ARG A 192 7.86 26.01 -21.50
C ARG A 192 8.16 25.66 -20.05
N LEU A 193 7.22 25.94 -19.13
CA LEU A 193 7.32 25.53 -17.72
C LEU A 193 7.66 24.05 -17.60
N MET A 194 6.87 23.17 -18.21
CA MET A 194 7.07 21.72 -18.08
C MET A 194 8.38 21.26 -18.71
N THR A 195 8.82 21.88 -19.80
CA THR A 195 10.12 21.60 -20.42
C THR A 195 11.26 21.96 -19.48
N GLU A 196 11.18 23.14 -18.86
CA GLU A 196 12.22 23.63 -17.96
C GLU A 196 12.27 22.85 -16.64
N CYS A 197 11.12 22.56 -16.03
CA CYS A 197 11.04 21.68 -14.86
C CYS A 197 11.74 20.33 -15.10
N ARG A 198 11.55 19.73 -16.29
CA ARG A 198 12.14 18.43 -16.65
C ARG A 198 13.64 18.47 -16.96
N THR A 199 14.27 19.64 -16.98
CA THR A 199 15.74 19.73 -16.96
C THR A 199 16.32 19.34 -15.60
N TYR A 200 15.56 19.57 -14.52
CA TYR A 200 15.94 19.24 -13.15
C TYR A 200 15.29 17.96 -12.63
N SER A 201 14.05 17.69 -13.05
CA SER A 201 13.30 16.48 -12.70
C SER A 201 12.78 15.80 -13.97
N PRO A 202 13.63 15.05 -14.72
CA PRO A 202 13.26 14.45 -16.00
C PRO A 202 12.04 13.53 -15.94
N ASP A 203 11.79 12.97 -14.76
CA ASP A 203 10.70 12.04 -14.43
C ASP A 203 9.46 12.74 -13.82
N LEU A 204 9.37 14.07 -13.87
CA LEU A 204 8.23 14.83 -13.35
C LEU A 204 6.91 14.40 -14.02
N ILE A 205 6.01 13.88 -13.19
CA ILE A 205 4.65 13.48 -13.54
C ILE A 205 3.73 14.72 -13.50
N LEU A 206 3.01 14.95 -14.59
CA LEU A 206 1.92 15.93 -14.66
C LEU A 206 0.57 15.19 -14.72
N LEU A 207 -0.19 15.25 -13.63
CA LEU A 207 -1.56 14.75 -13.60
C LEU A 207 -2.50 15.81 -14.19
N ASN A 208 -3.18 15.46 -15.28
CA ASN A 208 -4.21 16.31 -15.88
C ASN A 208 -5.59 15.98 -15.32
N HIS A 209 -6.07 16.82 -14.39
CA HIS A 209 -7.40 16.72 -13.83
C HIS A 209 -8.36 17.68 -14.56
N ARG A 210 -9.02 17.16 -15.60
CA ARG A 210 -10.15 17.80 -16.30
C ARG A 210 -9.76 19.07 -17.09
N LEU A 211 -8.51 19.20 -17.53
CA LEU A 211 -8.00 20.39 -18.22
C LEU A 211 -8.03 20.27 -19.74
N ASN A 212 -8.33 21.38 -20.40
CA ASN A 212 -8.04 21.57 -21.81
C ASN A 212 -6.63 22.15 -22.00
N LEU A 213 -5.65 21.27 -22.25
CA LEU A 213 -4.24 21.67 -22.37
C LEU A 213 -3.84 22.14 -23.78
N GLY A 214 -4.67 21.89 -24.80
CA GLY A 214 -4.36 22.21 -26.21
C GLY A 214 -2.96 21.75 -26.62
N ASP A 215 -2.13 22.68 -27.09
CA ASP A 215 -0.77 22.37 -27.58
C ASP A 215 0.19 21.90 -26.47
N ALA A 216 -0.13 22.14 -25.19
CA ALA A 216 0.63 21.64 -24.05
C ALA A 216 0.28 20.18 -23.67
N LEU A 217 -0.75 19.58 -24.29
CA LEU A 217 -1.18 18.22 -23.97
C LEU A 217 -0.05 17.16 -24.03
N PRO A 218 0.91 17.21 -24.98
CA PRO A 218 2.04 16.26 -24.99
C PRO A 218 2.92 16.29 -23.74
N HIS A 219 2.82 17.32 -22.89
CA HIS A 219 3.55 17.38 -21.62
C HIS A 219 2.82 16.69 -20.47
N ALA A 220 1.51 16.43 -20.58
CA ALA A 220 0.76 15.71 -19.57
C ALA A 220 1.14 14.23 -19.52
N THR A 221 1.30 13.71 -18.32
CA THR A 221 1.64 12.31 -18.09
C THR A 221 0.38 11.46 -18.06
N THR A 222 -0.64 11.90 -17.32
CA THR A 222 -1.87 11.12 -17.12
C THR A 222 -3.12 11.86 -17.56
N PHE A 223 -4.21 11.11 -17.71
CA PHE A 223 -5.57 11.67 -17.80
C PHE A 223 -6.46 11.07 -16.71
N LEU A 224 -7.47 11.83 -16.29
CA LEU A 224 -8.37 11.41 -15.21
C LEU A 224 -9.47 10.44 -15.70
N TRP A 225 -9.61 9.29 -15.04
CA TRP A 225 -10.64 8.30 -15.34
C TRP A 225 -11.89 8.44 -14.50
N GLY A 226 -12.99 8.81 -15.16
CA GLY A 226 -14.34 8.87 -14.59
C GLY A 226 -14.53 9.94 -13.51
N GLY A 227 -13.47 10.58 -13.03
CA GLY A 227 -13.51 11.58 -11.95
C GLY A 227 -14.09 11.04 -10.65
N ALA A 228 -14.06 9.72 -10.45
CA ALA A 228 -14.65 9.06 -9.30
C ALA A 228 -13.60 8.86 -8.20
N GLU A 229 -13.69 9.68 -7.15
CA GLU A 229 -12.85 9.59 -5.95
C GLU A 229 -13.42 8.55 -4.97
N THR A 230 -12.54 7.88 -4.23
CA THR A 230 -12.91 6.78 -3.30
C THR A 230 -13.20 7.27 -1.89
N TYR A 231 -13.58 8.54 -1.69
CA TYR A 231 -14.03 9.03 -0.38
C TYR A 231 -15.34 8.31 -0.01
N ILE A 232 -15.23 7.24 0.78
CA ILE A 232 -16.29 6.23 0.93
C ILE A 232 -17.52 6.84 1.59
N ASP A 233 -18.68 6.48 1.04
CA ASP A 233 -20.01 7.01 1.26
C ASP A 233 -20.24 8.49 0.91
N VAL A 234 -19.19 9.22 0.54
CA VAL A 234 -19.25 10.64 0.20
C VAL A 234 -19.16 10.85 -1.32
N HIS A 235 -18.10 10.35 -1.95
CA HIS A 235 -17.95 10.36 -3.41
C HIS A 235 -18.25 9.00 -4.04
N MET A 236 -18.13 7.92 -3.24
CA MET A 236 -18.41 6.55 -3.68
C MET A 236 -19.14 5.78 -2.57
N ALA A 237 -20.38 5.36 -2.82
CA ALA A 237 -21.20 4.66 -1.84
C ALA A 237 -21.90 3.44 -2.45
N ASN A 238 -22.38 2.53 -1.61
CA ASN A 238 -23.22 1.40 -2.05
C ASN A 238 -24.63 1.88 -2.40
N TRP A 239 -24.97 1.99 -3.69
CA TRP A 239 -26.30 2.48 -4.11
C TRP A 239 -27.04 1.55 -5.09
N LYS A 240 -26.33 0.55 -5.62
CA LYS A 240 -26.87 -0.45 -6.57
C LYS A 240 -26.89 -1.86 -6.01
N LYS A 241 -26.31 -2.05 -4.83
CA LYS A 241 -26.09 -3.37 -4.26
C LYS A 241 -25.89 -3.25 -2.75
N THR A 242 -26.54 -4.13 -2.02
CA THR A 242 -26.29 -4.35 -0.60
C THR A 242 -24.97 -5.12 -0.41
N GLY A 243 -24.45 -5.18 0.81
CA GLY A 243 -23.31 -6.05 1.10
C GLY A 243 -22.76 -5.93 2.51
N THR A 244 -21.68 -6.65 2.78
CA THR A 244 -21.17 -6.82 4.15
C THR A 244 -20.47 -5.58 4.72
N HIS A 245 -20.17 -4.56 3.89
CA HIS A 245 -19.50 -3.32 4.31
C HIS A 245 -19.72 -2.16 3.30
N ASN A 246 -19.29 -0.95 3.67
CA ASN A 246 -19.49 0.29 2.91
C ASN A 246 -18.66 0.43 1.63
N ARG A 247 -17.68 -0.47 1.39
CA ARG A 247 -16.77 -0.42 0.23
C ARG A 247 -17.16 -1.31 -0.94
N VAL A 248 -18.36 -1.90 -0.95
CA VAL A 248 -18.80 -2.81 -2.02
C VAL A 248 -18.82 -2.10 -3.38
N GLN A 249 -19.18 -0.82 -3.44
CA GLN A 249 -19.11 -0.04 -4.66
C GLN A 249 -17.66 0.16 -5.15
N ALA A 250 -16.70 0.40 -4.25
CA ALA A 250 -15.28 0.49 -4.59
C ALA A 250 -14.74 -0.85 -5.09
N LEU A 251 -15.08 -1.95 -4.41
CA LEU A 251 -14.78 -3.32 -4.84
C LEU A 251 -15.36 -3.64 -6.22
N SER A 252 -16.55 -3.08 -6.55
CA SER A 252 -17.20 -3.27 -7.85
C SER A 252 -16.66 -2.37 -8.97
N ARG A 253 -15.78 -1.41 -8.66
CA ARG A 253 -15.21 -0.48 -9.65
C ARG A 253 -14.49 -1.27 -10.76
N GLY A 254 -14.78 -0.90 -12.01
CA GLY A 254 -14.30 -1.62 -13.19
C GLY A 254 -12.81 -1.44 -13.47
N LEU A 255 -12.42 -1.71 -14.71
CA LEU A 255 -11.07 -1.53 -15.22
C LEU A 255 -10.96 -0.18 -15.95
N VAL A 256 -9.76 0.40 -15.91
CA VAL A 256 -9.42 1.53 -16.79
C VAL A 256 -9.47 1.08 -18.26
N PRO A 257 -9.85 1.95 -19.21
CA PRO A 257 -9.94 1.60 -20.62
C PRO A 257 -8.61 1.03 -21.14
N ASP A 258 -8.69 -0.11 -21.81
CA ASP A 258 -7.54 -0.85 -22.38
C ASP A 258 -6.41 -1.18 -21.39
N LEU A 259 -6.70 -1.17 -20.08
CA LEU A 259 -5.69 -1.28 -19.01
C LEU A 259 -4.58 -0.21 -19.05
N LYS A 260 -4.85 0.96 -19.66
CA LYS A 260 -3.89 2.07 -19.74
C LYS A 260 -3.46 2.53 -18.35
N ARG A 261 -2.15 2.50 -18.10
CA ARG A 261 -1.56 2.79 -16.80
C ARG A 261 -1.29 4.26 -16.57
N LEU A 262 -1.19 5.06 -17.64
CA LEU A 262 -1.14 6.53 -17.57
C LEU A 262 -2.51 7.15 -17.28
N THR A 263 -3.32 6.44 -16.48
CA THR A 263 -4.65 6.84 -16.05
C THR A 263 -4.58 7.18 -14.56
N GLU A 264 -5.31 8.21 -14.15
CA GLU A 264 -5.46 8.60 -12.75
C GLU A 264 -6.87 8.21 -12.24
N ASP A 265 -6.95 7.58 -11.05
CA ASP A 265 -8.19 7.06 -10.47
C ASP A 265 -8.51 7.56 -9.05
N HIS A 266 -7.66 8.44 -8.51
CA HIS A 266 -7.59 9.05 -7.18
C HIS A 266 -7.17 8.11 -6.04
N GLY A 267 -6.70 6.89 -6.33
CA GLY A 267 -6.25 5.96 -5.33
C GLY A 267 -7.33 5.53 -4.32
N VAL A 268 -6.89 5.18 -3.12
CA VAL A 268 -7.75 4.67 -2.03
C VAL A 268 -7.80 5.64 -0.86
N CYS A 269 -9.00 6.13 -0.52
CA CYS A 269 -9.23 6.97 0.65
C CYS A 269 -9.14 6.14 1.93
N ILE A 270 -8.33 6.60 2.89
CA ILE A 270 -8.30 6.07 4.26
C ILE A 270 -8.71 7.20 5.20
N SER A 271 -10.02 7.41 5.37
CA SER A 271 -10.55 8.47 6.26
C SER A 271 -12.00 8.21 6.67
N SER A 272 -12.83 7.80 5.71
CA SER A 272 -14.19 7.32 5.98
C SER A 272 -14.31 5.82 5.74
N CYS A 273 -15.14 5.17 6.56
CA CYS A 273 -15.50 3.75 6.42
C CYS A 273 -14.28 2.86 6.09
N VAL A 274 -13.30 2.86 6.99
CA VAL A 274 -11.95 2.34 6.73
C VAL A 274 -11.90 0.82 6.53
N ASP A 275 -12.81 0.06 7.12
CA ASP A 275 -12.83 -1.41 6.96
C ASP A 275 -12.79 -1.83 5.48
N PHE A 276 -12.03 -2.90 5.18
CA PHE A 276 -11.81 -3.45 3.83
C PHE A 276 -11.07 -2.50 2.87
N TRP A 277 -10.27 -1.57 3.38
CA TRP A 277 -9.38 -0.71 2.59
C TRP A 277 -8.34 -1.52 1.79
N ASP A 278 -7.92 -2.66 2.33
CA ASP A 278 -6.93 -3.57 1.76
C ASP A 278 -7.46 -4.24 0.48
N ASP A 279 -8.74 -4.62 0.44
CA ASP A 279 -9.36 -5.18 -0.76
C ASP A 279 -9.38 -4.17 -1.93
N ASP A 280 -9.65 -2.89 -1.64
CA ASP A 280 -9.64 -1.80 -2.63
C ASP A 280 -8.22 -1.49 -3.10
N LEU A 281 -7.26 -1.42 -2.17
CA LEU A 281 -5.86 -1.15 -2.49
C LEU A 281 -5.22 -2.27 -3.31
N ILE A 282 -5.56 -3.54 -3.05
CA ILE A 282 -5.13 -4.67 -3.89
C ILE A 282 -5.61 -4.50 -5.34
N LEU A 283 -6.85 -4.05 -5.54
CA LEU A 283 -7.37 -3.82 -6.88
C LEU A 283 -6.78 -2.55 -7.53
N GLN A 284 -6.53 -1.51 -6.75
CA GLN A 284 -5.83 -0.32 -7.26
C GLN A 284 -4.40 -0.69 -7.72
N ALA A 285 -3.65 -1.39 -6.88
CA ALA A 285 -2.25 -1.70 -7.11
C ALA A 285 -2.02 -2.84 -8.11
N PHE A 286 -2.69 -3.98 -7.99
CA PHE A 286 -2.38 -5.18 -8.78
C PHE A 286 -3.37 -5.46 -9.92
N ASN A 287 -4.59 -4.91 -9.88
CA ASN A 287 -5.59 -5.10 -10.93
C ASN A 287 -5.52 -3.96 -11.96
N ARG A 288 -5.69 -2.71 -11.52
CA ARG A 288 -5.56 -1.53 -12.38
C ARG A 288 -4.10 -1.17 -12.67
N GLY A 289 -3.21 -1.30 -11.69
CA GLY A 289 -1.75 -1.26 -11.91
C GLY A 289 -1.26 0.03 -12.55
N LEU A 290 -1.81 1.17 -12.12
CA LEU A 290 -1.59 2.49 -12.69
C LEU A 290 -0.15 2.98 -12.46
N ILE A 291 0.25 4.06 -13.13
CA ILE A 291 1.59 4.65 -12.92
C ILE A 291 1.77 5.14 -11.48
N LEU A 292 0.68 5.52 -10.82
CA LEU A 292 0.62 5.82 -9.40
C LEU A 292 -0.03 4.65 -8.66
N ALA A 293 0.80 3.73 -8.18
CA ALA A 293 0.36 2.51 -7.51
C ALA A 293 1.47 1.91 -6.62
N PRO A 294 1.16 1.55 -5.35
CA PRO A 294 -0.10 1.80 -4.67
C PRO A 294 -0.30 3.29 -4.36
N GLU A 295 -1.54 3.77 -4.49
CA GLU A 295 -1.89 5.17 -4.19
C GLU A 295 -2.96 5.23 -3.09
N ILE A 296 -2.66 6.01 -2.04
CA ILE A 296 -3.59 6.27 -0.92
C ILE A 296 -3.70 7.78 -0.67
N TYR A 297 -4.74 8.19 0.04
CA TYR A 297 -4.86 9.59 0.47
C TYR A 297 -5.63 9.72 1.77
N ALA A 298 -5.68 10.95 2.30
CA ALA A 298 -6.33 11.33 3.55
C ALA A 298 -5.56 10.97 4.83
N ASN A 299 -6.11 10.12 5.69
CA ASN A 299 -5.65 9.91 7.07
C ASN A 299 -5.26 8.43 7.30
N PRO A 300 -4.17 7.92 6.69
CA PRO A 300 -3.75 6.53 6.86
C PRO A 300 -3.44 6.15 8.32
N TRP A 301 -3.13 7.12 9.18
CA TRP A 301 -3.02 6.93 10.63
C TRP A 301 -4.35 6.61 11.34
N PHE A 302 -5.50 6.61 10.66
CA PHE A 302 -6.77 6.08 11.18
C PHE A 302 -6.91 4.55 11.03
N LEU A 303 -5.89 3.87 10.52
CA LEU A 303 -5.76 2.42 10.66
C LEU A 303 -5.45 2.05 12.12
N ARG A 304 -5.83 0.84 12.52
CA ARG A 304 -5.38 0.23 13.79
C ARG A 304 -3.90 -0.14 13.68
N ASP A 305 -3.23 -0.23 14.82
CA ASP A 305 -1.82 -0.63 14.90
C ASP A 305 -1.54 -1.98 14.21
N ASP A 306 -2.49 -2.91 14.28
CA ASP A 306 -2.37 -4.25 13.67
C ASP A 306 -2.60 -4.28 12.15
N GLU A 307 -2.97 -3.17 11.53
CA GLU A 307 -3.21 -3.06 10.08
C GLU A 307 -2.03 -2.44 9.31
N PHE A 308 -1.16 -1.67 9.97
CA PHE A 308 0.03 -1.10 9.34
C PHE A 308 0.98 -2.13 8.71
N PRO A 309 1.22 -3.31 9.32
CA PRO A 309 1.99 -4.37 8.67
C PRO A 309 1.40 -4.79 7.32
N LYS A 310 0.06 -4.92 7.23
CA LYS A 310 -0.63 -5.27 5.98
C LYS A 310 -0.48 -4.17 4.93
N LEU A 311 -0.56 -2.90 5.34
CA LEU A 311 -0.36 -1.76 4.43
C LEU A 311 1.05 -1.79 3.84
N ALA A 312 2.06 -1.90 4.71
CA ALA A 312 3.45 -2.02 4.30
C ALA A 312 3.69 -3.25 3.40
N ARG A 313 3.07 -4.39 3.73
CA ARG A 313 3.18 -5.63 2.95
C ARG A 313 2.69 -5.45 1.52
N ILE A 314 1.57 -4.77 1.30
CA ILE A 314 1.03 -4.47 -0.03
C ILE A 314 2.02 -3.60 -0.82
N TYR A 315 2.57 -2.55 -0.20
CA TYR A 315 3.56 -1.67 -0.82
C TYR A 315 4.85 -2.42 -1.18
N ASN A 316 5.35 -3.26 -0.28
CA ASN A 316 6.57 -4.03 -0.48
C ASN A 316 6.42 -5.06 -1.61
N LEU A 317 5.30 -5.80 -1.63
CA LEU A 317 4.99 -6.72 -2.72
C LEU A 317 4.90 -5.98 -4.05
N HIS A 318 4.17 -4.88 -4.10
CA HIS A 318 4.04 -4.11 -5.33
C HIS A 318 5.40 -3.58 -5.79
N ARG A 319 6.20 -2.99 -4.90
CA ARG A 319 7.53 -2.46 -5.20
C ARG A 319 8.49 -3.54 -5.70
N ARG A 320 8.44 -4.74 -5.13
CA ARG A 320 9.32 -5.86 -5.51
C ARG A 320 9.03 -6.39 -6.91
N TYR A 321 7.77 -6.34 -7.35
CA TYR A 321 7.33 -6.92 -8.63
C TYR A 321 6.89 -5.88 -9.67
N ARG A 322 6.96 -4.58 -9.39
CA ARG A 322 6.41 -3.51 -10.25
C ARG A 322 6.86 -3.56 -11.70
N ASP A 323 8.08 -4.03 -11.96
CA ASP A 323 8.66 -4.08 -13.31
C ASP A 323 7.94 -5.09 -14.22
N ILE A 324 7.38 -6.15 -13.64
CA ILE A 324 6.59 -7.15 -14.38
C ILE A 324 5.09 -6.85 -14.37
N LEU A 325 4.62 -5.97 -13.48
CA LEU A 325 3.19 -5.59 -13.39
C LEU A 325 2.75 -4.62 -14.51
N VAL A 326 3.69 -4.09 -15.28
CA VAL A 326 3.46 -3.08 -16.33
C VAL A 326 2.53 -3.56 -17.46
N LYS A 327 2.43 -4.88 -17.69
CA LYS A 327 1.52 -5.46 -18.70
C LYS A 327 0.47 -6.34 -18.04
N GLY A 328 -0.78 -6.17 -18.49
CA GLY A 328 -1.93 -6.91 -17.97
C GLY A 328 -2.77 -7.57 -19.06
N ILE A 329 -3.49 -8.62 -18.67
CA ILE A 329 -4.43 -9.38 -19.49
C ILE A 329 -5.76 -9.40 -18.74
N VAL A 330 -6.83 -8.91 -19.37
CA VAL A 330 -8.18 -9.07 -18.84
C VAL A 330 -8.60 -10.52 -19.03
N LEU A 331 -8.97 -11.18 -17.94
CA LEU A 331 -9.36 -12.59 -17.96
C LEU A 331 -10.87 -12.73 -18.25
N PRO A 332 -11.31 -13.82 -18.90
CA PRO A 332 -12.73 -14.05 -19.19
C PRO A 332 -13.59 -14.08 -17.92
N GLU A 333 -14.59 -13.19 -17.85
CA GLU A 333 -15.45 -13.03 -16.67
C GLU A 333 -16.23 -14.30 -16.32
N GLU A 334 -16.67 -15.07 -17.32
CA GLU A 334 -17.39 -16.34 -17.12
C GLU A 334 -16.57 -17.37 -16.33
N GLN A 335 -15.24 -17.32 -16.42
CA GLN A 335 -14.35 -18.27 -15.76
C GLN A 335 -13.72 -17.69 -14.48
N TYR A 336 -13.34 -16.41 -14.50
CA TYR A 336 -12.52 -15.79 -13.45
C TYR A 336 -13.28 -14.75 -12.60
N GLY A 337 -14.54 -14.47 -12.94
CA GLY A 337 -15.35 -13.46 -12.27
C GLY A 337 -15.10 -12.05 -12.79
N PRO A 338 -15.85 -11.07 -12.26
CA PRO A 338 -15.92 -9.73 -12.84
C PRO A 338 -14.59 -8.99 -12.72
N ASN A 339 -14.15 -8.40 -13.83
CA ASN A 339 -12.94 -7.57 -13.90
C ASN A 339 -11.66 -8.26 -13.39
N ALA A 340 -11.53 -9.58 -13.58
CA ALA A 340 -10.32 -10.31 -13.24
C ALA A 340 -9.18 -9.95 -14.20
N VAL A 341 -7.97 -9.75 -13.66
CA VAL A 341 -6.78 -9.38 -14.44
C VAL A 341 -5.59 -10.22 -14.01
N ALA A 342 -4.83 -10.71 -14.99
CA ALA A 342 -3.50 -11.28 -14.80
C ALA A 342 -2.42 -10.27 -15.22
N ARG A 343 -1.43 -10.01 -14.37
CA ARG A 343 -0.26 -9.15 -14.65
C ARG A 343 1.03 -9.89 -14.36
N GLY A 344 2.11 -9.54 -15.06
CA GLY A 344 3.39 -10.23 -14.91
C GLY A 344 4.06 -10.57 -16.25
N ASP A 345 4.94 -11.56 -16.20
CA ASP A 345 5.74 -12.02 -17.33
C ASP A 345 5.45 -13.49 -17.68
N GLY A 346 6.34 -14.13 -18.44
CA GLY A 346 6.17 -15.53 -18.83
C GLY A 346 6.30 -16.53 -17.68
N THR A 347 6.95 -16.19 -16.56
CA THR A 347 7.27 -17.12 -15.46
C THR A 347 6.59 -16.77 -14.15
N ARG A 348 6.02 -15.57 -14.04
CA ARG A 348 5.29 -15.06 -12.87
C ARG A 348 4.03 -14.32 -13.31
N ARG A 349 2.87 -14.76 -12.81
CA ARG A 349 1.58 -14.11 -13.05
C ARG A 349 0.86 -13.83 -11.75
N PHE A 350 0.70 -12.55 -11.43
CA PHE A 350 -0.22 -12.07 -10.42
C PHE A 350 -1.64 -12.09 -10.98
N ILE A 351 -2.58 -12.68 -10.25
CA ILE A 351 -3.98 -12.78 -10.66
C ILE A 351 -4.83 -12.13 -9.58
N THR A 352 -5.71 -11.23 -9.99
CA THR A 352 -6.66 -10.55 -9.10
C THR A 352 -8.08 -11.03 -9.39
N LEU A 353 -8.76 -11.49 -8.34
CA LEU A 353 -10.14 -11.96 -8.37
C LEU A 353 -10.98 -11.13 -7.40
N ARG A 354 -12.30 -11.14 -7.57
CA ARG A 354 -13.23 -10.52 -6.61
C ARG A 354 -14.58 -11.23 -6.59
N ASN A 355 -15.22 -11.23 -5.44
CA ASN A 355 -16.58 -11.74 -5.27
C ASN A 355 -17.52 -10.59 -4.89
N LEU A 356 -18.54 -10.32 -5.72
CA LEU A 356 -19.54 -9.26 -5.48
C LEU A 356 -20.89 -9.84 -5.05
N THR A 357 -20.91 -11.02 -4.44
CA THR A 357 -22.11 -11.75 -4.05
C THR A 357 -22.09 -12.11 -2.57
N TRP A 358 -23.27 -12.42 -2.02
CA TRP A 358 -23.44 -12.85 -0.63
C TRP A 358 -22.94 -14.26 -0.32
N LYS A 359 -22.54 -15.05 -1.33
CA LYS A 359 -22.08 -16.42 -1.12
C LYS A 359 -20.61 -16.54 -1.52
N PRO A 360 -19.81 -17.40 -0.87
CA PRO A 360 -18.48 -17.71 -1.38
C PRO A 360 -18.56 -18.18 -2.84
N VAL A 361 -17.61 -17.74 -3.66
CA VAL A 361 -17.51 -18.16 -5.08
C VAL A 361 -16.19 -18.85 -5.28
N THR A 362 -16.19 -19.99 -5.96
CA THR A 362 -14.99 -20.75 -6.28
C THR A 362 -14.66 -20.62 -7.77
N TYR A 363 -13.50 -20.08 -8.07
CA TYR A 363 -12.96 -19.94 -9.43
C TYR A 363 -11.96 -21.05 -9.73
N SER A 364 -11.98 -21.56 -10.97
CA SER A 364 -11.02 -22.56 -11.44
C SER A 364 -9.92 -21.89 -12.26
N ILE A 365 -8.76 -21.70 -11.63
CA ILE A 365 -7.61 -21.01 -12.23
C ILE A 365 -6.76 -22.01 -12.99
N ARG A 366 -6.68 -21.86 -14.31
CA ARG A 366 -5.87 -22.71 -15.17
C ARG A 366 -4.44 -22.19 -15.25
N LEU A 367 -3.46 -23.03 -14.95
CA LEU A 367 -2.05 -22.64 -14.80
C LEU A 367 -1.28 -22.81 -16.11
N ASP A 368 -1.61 -21.99 -17.11
CA ASP A 368 -1.00 -22.01 -18.45
C ASP A 368 -1.06 -20.66 -19.17
N GLU A 369 -0.86 -20.67 -20.50
CA GLU A 369 -0.87 -19.47 -21.35
C GLU A 369 -2.17 -18.67 -21.27
N SER A 370 -3.30 -19.26 -20.81
CA SER A 370 -4.57 -18.53 -20.66
C SER A 370 -4.52 -17.40 -19.62
N ILE A 371 -3.61 -17.48 -18.65
CA ILE A 371 -3.29 -16.39 -17.71
C ILE A 371 -1.99 -15.65 -18.10
N GLY A 372 -1.44 -15.95 -19.27
CA GLY A 372 -0.17 -15.44 -19.79
C GLY A 372 1.08 -16.15 -19.24
N LEU A 373 0.93 -17.31 -18.58
CA LEU A 373 2.04 -18.05 -18.00
C LEU A 373 2.63 -19.06 -19.00
N LYS A 374 3.87 -18.85 -19.42
CA LYS A 374 4.65 -19.74 -20.30
C LYS A 374 5.28 -20.87 -19.51
N ALA A 375 4.46 -21.73 -18.92
CA ALA A 375 4.93 -22.80 -18.04
C ALA A 375 5.26 -24.10 -18.78
N GLN A 376 6.41 -24.69 -18.44
CA GLN A 376 6.70 -26.10 -18.66
C GLN A 376 7.04 -26.74 -17.30
N GLY A 377 6.53 -27.95 -17.04
CA GLY A 377 6.77 -28.62 -15.76
C GLY A 377 5.90 -28.08 -14.63
N SER A 378 6.51 -27.67 -13.51
CA SER A 378 5.80 -27.41 -12.26
C SER A 378 5.55 -25.92 -11.99
N VAL A 379 4.36 -25.60 -11.50
CA VAL A 379 3.88 -24.25 -11.16
C VAL A 379 3.50 -24.21 -9.68
N ALA A 380 4.11 -23.30 -8.93
CA ALA A 380 3.73 -22.97 -7.57
C ALA A 380 2.62 -21.90 -7.59
N LEU A 381 1.61 -22.07 -6.72
CA LEU A 381 0.52 -21.11 -6.56
C LEU A 381 0.48 -20.60 -5.12
N HIS A 382 0.58 -19.28 -4.99
CA HIS A 382 0.56 -18.56 -3.71
C HIS A 382 -0.65 -17.62 -3.67
N GLN A 383 -1.20 -17.40 -2.49
CA GLN A 383 -2.12 -16.30 -2.19
C GLN A 383 -1.39 -15.27 -1.34
N PHE A 384 -1.59 -13.98 -1.63
CA PHE A 384 -1.10 -12.87 -0.81
C PHE A 384 -2.22 -12.07 -0.13
N HIS A 385 -3.47 -12.23 -0.61
CA HIS A 385 -4.64 -11.54 -0.08
C HIS A 385 -5.90 -12.41 -0.21
N PRO A 386 -6.81 -12.47 0.79
CA PRO A 386 -6.87 -11.68 2.03
C PRO A 386 -5.79 -12.03 3.08
N THR A 387 -5.40 -13.29 3.13
CA THR A 387 -4.28 -13.83 3.93
C THR A 387 -3.21 -14.41 3.01
N GLU A 388 -2.01 -14.62 3.52
CA GLU A 388 -0.95 -15.31 2.78
C GLU A 388 -1.08 -16.83 2.93
N LYS A 389 -0.85 -17.56 1.82
CA LYS A 389 -1.01 -19.01 1.79
C LYS A 389 -0.23 -19.65 0.64
N PHE A 390 0.50 -20.73 0.91
CA PHE A 390 0.91 -21.67 -0.13
C PHE A 390 -0.27 -22.57 -0.51
N LEU A 391 -0.81 -22.41 -1.71
CA LEU A 391 -2.03 -23.11 -2.13
C LEU A 391 -1.72 -24.50 -2.70
N ALA A 392 -0.81 -24.58 -3.66
CA ALA A 392 -0.48 -25.85 -4.31
C ALA A 392 0.83 -25.77 -5.12
N GLN A 393 1.40 -26.94 -5.39
CA GLN A 393 2.34 -27.18 -6.50
C GLN A 393 1.62 -28.07 -7.52
N LYS A 394 1.54 -27.62 -8.78
CA LYS A 394 0.78 -28.29 -9.86
C LYS A 394 1.60 -28.39 -11.13
N ASN A 395 1.19 -29.23 -12.07
CA ASN A 395 1.80 -29.24 -13.40
C ASN A 395 1.20 -28.14 -14.29
N ALA A 396 1.98 -27.63 -15.24
CA ALA A 396 1.50 -26.69 -16.24
C ALA A 396 0.26 -27.24 -16.97
N GLY A 397 -0.76 -26.41 -17.15
CA GLY A 397 -2.05 -26.79 -17.74
C GLY A 397 -3.10 -27.31 -16.75
N GLU A 398 -2.70 -27.69 -15.53
CA GLU A 398 -3.66 -28.08 -14.49
C GLU A 398 -4.41 -26.87 -13.93
N SER A 399 -5.57 -27.13 -13.31
CA SER A 399 -6.36 -26.10 -12.63
C SER A 399 -6.27 -26.18 -11.11
N ALA A 400 -6.40 -25.02 -10.46
CA ALA A 400 -6.53 -24.87 -9.02
C ALA A 400 -7.86 -24.19 -8.67
N ALA A 401 -8.59 -24.75 -7.71
CA ALA A 401 -9.84 -24.18 -7.21
C ALA A 401 -9.55 -23.14 -6.13
N ILE A 402 -10.00 -21.90 -6.32
CA ILE A 402 -9.77 -20.77 -5.42
C ILE A 402 -11.11 -20.20 -4.97
N THR A 403 -11.39 -20.26 -3.66
CA THR A 403 -12.60 -19.70 -3.08
C THR A 403 -12.38 -18.27 -2.60
N VAL A 404 -13.17 -17.34 -3.11
CA VAL A 404 -13.17 -15.93 -2.70
C VAL A 404 -14.42 -15.67 -1.84
N MET A 405 -14.22 -15.18 -0.62
CA MET A 405 -15.29 -14.92 0.34
C MET A 405 -16.20 -13.75 -0.11
N PRO A 406 -17.46 -13.69 0.36
CA PRO A 406 -18.42 -12.63 0.02
C PRO A 406 -17.83 -11.23 0.15
N PHE A 407 -17.97 -10.43 -0.91
CA PHE A 407 -17.49 -9.04 -0.95
C PHE A 407 -16.01 -8.86 -0.60
N ARG A 408 -15.16 -9.81 -1.00
CA ARG A 408 -13.70 -9.73 -0.88
C ARG A 408 -13.02 -9.76 -2.26
N SER A 409 -11.80 -9.23 -2.33
CA SER A 409 -10.85 -9.48 -3.40
C SER A 409 -9.87 -10.58 -3.01
N CYS A 410 -9.13 -11.10 -3.99
CA CYS A 410 -8.08 -12.09 -3.78
C CYS A 410 -6.91 -11.76 -4.71
N LEU A 411 -5.69 -11.85 -4.19
CA LEU A 411 -4.44 -11.71 -4.95
C LEU A 411 -3.69 -13.04 -4.91
N LEU A 412 -3.41 -13.58 -6.08
CA LEU A 412 -2.63 -14.80 -6.28
C LEU A 412 -1.34 -14.51 -7.02
N LEU A 413 -0.34 -15.36 -6.83
CA LEU A 413 0.85 -15.45 -7.68
C LEU A 413 1.02 -16.89 -8.15
N ALA A 414 0.89 -17.10 -9.46
CA ALA A 414 1.30 -18.33 -10.14
C ALA A 414 2.72 -18.15 -10.67
N THR A 415 3.62 -19.10 -10.38
CA THR A 415 5.01 -18.98 -10.81
C THR A 415 5.70 -20.31 -11.08
N THR A 416 6.59 -20.32 -12.06
CA THR A 416 7.49 -21.45 -12.38
C THR A 416 8.87 -21.30 -11.75
N GLU A 417 9.13 -20.18 -11.07
CA GLU A 417 10.42 -19.85 -10.48
C GLU A 417 10.31 -19.70 -8.97
N PRO A 418 11.43 -19.85 -8.24
CA PRO A 418 11.48 -19.47 -6.83
C PRO A 418 11.05 -18.00 -6.62
N ILE A 419 10.46 -17.74 -5.46
CA ILE A 419 10.08 -16.40 -5.02
C ILE A 419 10.93 -16.01 -3.81
N ASN A 420 11.35 -14.76 -3.77
CA ASN A 420 12.02 -14.17 -2.62
C ASN A 420 10.97 -13.67 -1.61
N GLU A 421 10.13 -14.58 -1.12
CA GLU A 421 9.05 -14.31 -0.17
C GLU A 421 9.09 -15.33 0.97
N VAL A 422 8.63 -14.92 2.14
CA VAL A 422 8.44 -15.83 3.27
C VAL A 422 7.26 -16.74 2.96
N VAL A 423 7.50 -18.05 2.89
CA VAL A 423 6.47 -19.05 2.62
C VAL A 423 6.34 -20.01 3.79
N LEU A 424 5.20 -19.96 4.47
CA LEU A 424 4.77 -20.99 5.42
C LEU A 424 3.83 -21.99 4.74
N LYS A 425 3.91 -23.26 5.13
CA LYS A 425 2.98 -24.31 4.68
C LYS A 425 2.22 -24.89 5.87
N GLY A 426 0.98 -25.32 5.64
CA GLY A 426 0.15 -25.98 6.66
C GLY A 426 -0.86 -25.07 7.36
N THR A 427 -0.78 -23.76 7.17
CA THR A 427 -1.72 -22.78 7.72
C THR A 427 -1.71 -21.49 6.89
N ASP A 428 -2.79 -20.70 6.98
CA ASP A 428 -2.80 -19.32 6.49
C ASP A 428 -1.91 -18.45 7.38
N TYR A 429 -1.30 -17.39 6.87
CA TYR A 429 -0.40 -16.53 7.62
C TYR A 429 -0.42 -15.08 7.15
N GLU A 430 0.19 -14.19 7.93
CA GLU A 430 0.47 -12.79 7.57
C GLU A 430 1.94 -12.50 7.85
N VAL A 431 2.69 -12.02 6.85
CA VAL A 431 4.04 -11.50 7.09
C VAL A 431 3.90 -10.11 7.73
N VAL A 432 4.27 -10.02 9.01
CA VAL A 432 4.17 -8.79 9.80
C VAL A 432 5.38 -7.89 9.53
N ARG A 433 6.58 -8.48 9.44
CA ARG A 433 7.81 -7.73 9.15
C ARG A 433 8.79 -8.58 8.38
N ASP A 434 9.27 -8.04 7.27
CA ASP A 434 10.35 -8.59 6.44
C ASP A 434 11.29 -7.43 6.04
N THR A 435 11.94 -6.85 7.05
CA THR A 435 12.84 -5.69 6.89
C THR A 435 14.27 -6.15 7.05
N GLU A 436 15.15 -5.63 6.20
CA GLU A 436 16.58 -5.93 6.25
C GLU A 436 17.18 -5.58 7.63
N GLY A 437 18.10 -6.41 8.12
CA GLY A 437 18.71 -6.26 9.43
C GLY A 437 17.83 -6.56 10.65
N LYS A 438 16.54 -6.91 10.46
CA LYS A 438 15.61 -7.29 11.53
C LYS A 438 15.14 -8.74 11.38
N ASP A 439 14.82 -9.39 12.49
CA ASP A 439 14.14 -10.68 12.46
C ASP A 439 12.80 -10.58 11.73
N ILE A 440 12.48 -11.64 10.99
CA ILE A 440 11.24 -11.77 10.24
C ILE A 440 10.14 -12.19 11.21
N LEU A 441 9.05 -11.44 11.21
CA LEU A 441 7.88 -11.70 12.04
C LEU A 441 6.74 -12.18 11.16
N VAL A 442 6.18 -13.34 11.49
CA VAL A 442 5.04 -13.92 10.76
C VAL A 442 3.98 -14.32 11.77
N ASP A 443 2.74 -13.90 11.55
CA ASP A 443 1.61 -14.38 12.35
C ASP A 443 0.96 -15.55 11.60
N ALA A 444 1.10 -16.76 12.16
CA ALA A 444 0.30 -17.91 11.73
C ALA A 444 -1.16 -17.68 12.13
N LEU A 445 -2.09 -18.04 11.25
CA LEU A 445 -3.52 -17.82 11.42
C LEU A 445 -4.27 -19.13 11.47
N GLY A 446 -5.15 -19.28 12.46
CA GLY A 446 -6.03 -20.43 12.57
C GLY A 446 -7.27 -20.12 13.39
N TYR A 447 -8.32 -20.93 13.23
CA TYR A 447 -9.53 -20.76 14.02
C TYR A 447 -9.28 -21.07 15.50
N PRO A 448 -9.93 -20.38 16.43
CA PRO A 448 -9.76 -20.63 17.87
C PRO A 448 -10.07 -22.09 18.22
N GLY A 449 -9.35 -22.64 19.20
CA GLY A 449 -9.49 -24.02 19.65
C GLY A 449 -8.92 -25.07 18.69
N THR A 450 -8.21 -24.66 17.63
CA THR A 450 -7.61 -25.58 16.65
C THR A 450 -6.08 -25.65 16.79
N LYS A 451 -5.47 -26.61 16.08
CA LYS A 451 -4.00 -26.77 15.98
C LYS A 451 -3.62 -26.97 14.52
N ALA A 452 -2.43 -26.50 14.15
CA ALA A 452 -1.84 -26.74 12.83
C ALA A 452 -0.36 -27.09 12.97
N THR A 453 0.12 -28.00 12.12
CA THR A 453 1.56 -28.23 11.95
C THR A 453 2.05 -27.35 10.82
N VAL A 454 2.86 -26.35 11.14
CA VAL A 454 3.40 -25.35 10.22
C VAL A 454 4.80 -25.77 9.78
N THR A 455 5.04 -25.79 8.47
CA THR A 455 6.40 -25.96 7.92
C THR A 455 6.97 -24.57 7.62
N LEU A 456 8.10 -24.27 8.25
CA LEU A 456 8.87 -23.03 8.09
C LEU A 456 9.68 -23.04 6.78
N PRO A 457 10.20 -21.89 6.30
CA PRO A 457 10.94 -21.82 5.03
C PRO A 457 12.13 -22.78 4.95
N GLU A 458 12.82 -23.02 6.07
CA GLU A 458 13.96 -23.96 6.19
C GLU A 458 13.54 -25.44 6.26
N GLY A 459 12.24 -25.75 6.14
CA GLY A 459 11.69 -27.10 6.18
C GLY A 459 11.40 -27.65 7.59
N LYS A 460 11.77 -26.92 8.64
CA LYS A 460 11.44 -27.28 10.03
C LYS A 460 9.92 -27.25 10.24
N ARG A 461 9.40 -28.26 10.95
CA ARG A 461 7.97 -28.34 11.32
C ARG A 461 7.77 -27.90 12.77
N VAL A 462 6.77 -27.07 13.00
CA VAL A 462 6.40 -26.54 14.32
C VAL A 462 4.89 -26.68 14.50
N ASP A 463 4.47 -27.23 15.63
CA ASP A 463 3.04 -27.29 15.98
C ASP A 463 2.61 -25.99 16.65
N VAL A 464 1.58 -25.37 16.07
CA VAL A 464 0.98 -24.12 16.54
C VAL A 464 -0.42 -24.41 17.05
N SER A 465 -0.73 -23.95 18.26
CA SER A 465 -2.07 -24.05 18.86
C SER A 465 -2.72 -22.67 18.88
N PHE A 466 -3.97 -22.59 18.42
CA PHE A 466 -4.73 -21.35 18.37
C PHE A 466 -5.68 -21.30 19.57
N PRO A 467 -5.40 -20.48 20.60
CA PRO A 467 -6.19 -20.43 21.83
C PRO A 467 -7.61 -19.93 21.57
N GLY A 468 -8.53 -20.25 22.48
CA GLY A 468 -9.93 -19.85 22.42
C GLY A 468 -10.89 -21.03 22.23
N THR A 469 -12.18 -20.72 22.22
CA THR A 469 -13.24 -21.71 22.05
C THR A 469 -13.44 -22.04 20.59
N LYS A 470 -13.50 -23.34 20.27
CA LYS A 470 -13.78 -23.80 18.90
C LYS A 470 -15.13 -23.28 18.42
N ILE A 471 -15.12 -22.63 17.26
CA ILE A 471 -16.33 -22.22 16.53
C ILE A 471 -16.91 -23.47 15.85
N ASN A 472 -18.21 -23.73 16.03
CA ASN A 472 -18.85 -24.97 15.57
C ASN A 472 -19.60 -24.79 14.24
N GLY A 473 -20.11 -23.59 13.96
CA GLY A 473 -20.83 -23.24 12.74
C GLY A 473 -20.05 -22.33 11.79
N PRO A 474 -20.64 -21.99 10.63
CA PRO A 474 -20.09 -20.97 9.75
C PRO A 474 -20.20 -19.59 10.40
N TRP A 475 -19.15 -18.78 10.30
CA TRP A 475 -19.18 -17.38 10.74
C TRP A 475 -19.82 -16.43 9.72
N HIS A 476 -20.11 -16.91 8.50
CA HIS A 476 -20.85 -16.18 7.47
C HIS A 476 -21.99 -17.05 6.90
N TYR A 477 -23.23 -16.61 7.05
CA TYR A 477 -24.41 -17.33 6.56
C TYR A 477 -25.65 -16.42 6.45
N LYS A 478 -26.64 -16.87 5.67
CA LYS A 478 -27.96 -16.22 5.60
C LYS A 478 -28.81 -16.67 6.79
N VAL A 479 -29.35 -15.72 7.56
CA VAL A 479 -30.31 -16.00 8.62
C VAL A 479 -31.68 -16.31 8.02
N GLY A 480 -32.13 -15.48 7.07
CA GLY A 480 -33.41 -15.65 6.40
C GLY A 480 -33.86 -14.40 5.65
N ASP A 481 -35.01 -14.50 4.97
CA ASP A 481 -35.69 -13.36 4.35
C ASP A 481 -36.80 -12.86 5.27
N LEU A 482 -36.83 -11.55 5.55
CA LEU A 482 -37.86 -10.95 6.38
C LEU A 482 -39.18 -10.92 5.61
N GLN A 483 -40.26 -11.39 6.25
CA GLN A 483 -41.58 -11.44 5.65
C GLN A 483 -42.41 -10.23 6.06
N PRO A 484 -43.28 -9.70 5.19
CA PRO A 484 -44.25 -8.68 5.58
C PRO A 484 -45.04 -9.13 6.82
N CYS A 485 -45.23 -8.22 7.77
CA CYS A 485 -46.01 -8.46 8.99
C CYS A 485 -46.94 -7.30 9.29
N GLU A 486 -47.87 -7.51 10.22
CA GLU A 486 -48.65 -6.41 10.79
C GLU A 486 -47.74 -5.40 11.46
N MET A 487 -48.12 -4.12 11.42
CA MET A 487 -47.36 -3.05 12.06
C MET A 487 -47.21 -3.37 13.55
N PRO A 488 -45.98 -3.52 14.07
CA PRO A 488 -45.82 -3.86 15.46
C PRO A 488 -46.30 -2.75 16.40
N PRO A 489 -46.93 -3.09 17.54
CA PRO A 489 -47.38 -2.10 18.50
C PRO A 489 -46.22 -1.31 19.13
N ASP A 490 -45.01 -1.85 19.09
CA ASP A 490 -43.77 -1.24 19.58
C ASP A 490 -42.89 -0.65 18.44
N ALA A 491 -43.48 -0.34 17.29
CA ALA A 491 -42.75 0.21 16.14
C ALA A 491 -41.98 1.51 16.46
N GLU A 492 -42.52 2.36 17.34
CA GLU A 492 -41.81 3.57 17.78
C GLU A 492 -40.53 3.22 18.56
N ALA A 493 -40.60 2.26 19.49
CA ALA A 493 -39.45 1.83 20.26
C ALA A 493 -38.35 1.22 19.37
N LEU A 494 -38.74 0.46 18.33
CA LEU A 494 -37.81 -0.10 17.34
C LEU A 494 -37.15 0.98 16.48
N TYR A 495 -37.91 1.96 16.02
CA TYR A 495 -37.37 3.10 15.29
C TYR A 495 -36.38 3.88 16.15
N GLU A 496 -36.79 4.27 17.35
CA GLU A 496 -35.96 5.05 18.27
C GLU A 496 -34.72 4.24 18.69
N ALA A 497 -34.80 2.93 18.91
CA ALA A 497 -33.63 2.10 19.21
C ALA A 497 -32.53 2.26 18.13
N THR A 498 -32.92 2.31 16.86
CA THR A 498 -31.96 2.60 15.78
C THR A 498 -31.50 4.04 15.79
N ILE A 499 -32.39 5.03 15.93
CA ILE A 499 -32.02 6.46 15.95
C ILE A 499 -31.05 6.79 17.09
N TYR A 500 -31.28 6.31 18.30
CA TYR A 500 -30.36 6.48 19.43
C TYR A 500 -29.02 5.76 19.24
N SER A 501 -29.00 4.67 18.46
CA SER A 501 -27.75 3.95 18.16
C SER A 501 -26.92 4.59 17.04
N THR A 502 -27.53 5.42 16.18
CA THR A 502 -26.86 5.96 15.01
C THR A 502 -25.68 6.86 15.38
N ASP A 503 -24.58 6.69 14.65
CA ASP A 503 -23.39 7.53 14.79
C ASP A 503 -23.47 8.68 13.78
N ASN A 504 -23.75 9.90 14.25
CA ASN A 504 -23.89 11.13 13.45
C ASN A 504 -22.60 11.97 13.41
N ASP A 505 -21.53 11.48 14.02
CA ASP A 505 -20.24 12.15 14.06
C ASP A 505 -19.61 12.18 12.66
N PRO A 506 -18.69 13.13 12.38
CA PRO A 506 -17.97 13.12 11.12
C PRO A 506 -17.29 11.77 10.87
N LEU A 507 -17.31 11.28 9.62
CA LEU A 507 -16.83 9.95 9.28
C LEU A 507 -15.37 9.72 9.70
N GLU A 508 -14.57 10.78 9.70
CA GLU A 508 -13.19 10.85 10.18
C GLU A 508 -13.07 10.46 11.66
N PHE A 509 -13.88 11.06 12.53
CA PHE A 509 -13.89 10.79 13.97
C PHE A 509 -14.42 9.39 14.28
N ARG A 510 -15.38 8.91 13.47
CA ARG A 510 -15.86 7.52 13.53
C ARG A 510 -14.73 6.53 13.21
N SER A 511 -13.96 6.80 12.16
CA SER A 511 -12.78 6.01 11.79
C SER A 511 -11.69 6.05 12.86
N LEU A 512 -11.40 7.23 13.42
CA LEU A 512 -10.44 7.40 14.52
C LEU A 512 -10.85 6.59 15.76
N ARG A 513 -12.12 6.66 16.15
CA ARG A 513 -12.67 5.87 17.26
C ARG A 513 -12.62 4.37 16.98
N ARG A 514 -12.90 3.94 15.74
CA ARG A 514 -12.74 2.54 15.29
C ARG A 514 -11.27 2.09 15.33
N ALA A 515 -10.32 3.00 15.11
CA ALA A 515 -8.90 2.71 15.18
C ALA A 515 -8.43 2.41 16.62
N GLY A 516 -9.15 2.93 17.62
CA GLY A 516 -8.81 2.74 19.03
C GLY A 516 -7.48 3.43 19.42
N PRO A 517 -7.01 3.23 20.66
CA PRO A 517 -5.73 3.76 21.12
C PRO A 517 -4.57 3.17 20.32
N THR A 518 -3.48 3.93 20.19
CA THR A 518 -2.24 3.47 19.54
C THR A 518 -1.09 3.49 20.54
N ALA A 519 -0.18 2.52 20.40
CA ALA A 519 1.10 2.51 21.14
C ALA A 519 2.24 3.16 20.33
N ILE A 520 1.99 3.58 19.09
CA ILE A 520 3.00 4.09 18.16
C ILE A 520 3.01 5.62 18.22
N PRO A 521 4.09 6.26 18.71
CA PRO A 521 4.14 7.70 18.90
C PRO A 521 3.88 8.51 17.62
N GLN A 522 4.37 8.04 16.47
CA GLN A 522 4.20 8.70 15.18
C GLN A 522 2.74 8.66 14.71
N VAL A 523 2.03 7.57 15.01
CA VAL A 523 0.59 7.44 14.71
C VAL A 523 -0.21 8.37 15.61
N GLN A 524 0.11 8.41 16.91
CA GLN A 524 -0.57 9.32 17.85
C GLN A 524 -0.34 10.77 17.44
N ALA A 525 0.90 11.16 17.13
CA ALA A 525 1.21 12.52 16.70
C ALA A 525 0.46 12.93 15.43
N ALA A 526 0.32 12.03 14.45
CA ALA A 526 -0.43 12.31 13.22
C ALA A 526 -1.95 12.42 13.46
N ARG A 527 -2.50 11.60 14.37
CA ARG A 527 -3.91 11.72 14.81
C ARG A 527 -4.15 13.03 15.54
N ASP A 528 -3.30 13.39 16.50
CA ASP A 528 -3.34 14.64 17.24
C ASP A 528 -3.26 15.84 16.28
N ALA A 529 -2.32 15.79 15.34
CA ALA A 529 -2.15 16.84 14.34
C ALA A 529 -3.37 16.99 13.41
N PHE A 530 -4.23 15.98 13.26
CA PHE A 530 -5.51 16.08 12.56
C PHE A 530 -6.60 16.72 13.44
N VAL A 531 -6.77 16.25 14.68
CA VAL A 531 -7.84 16.74 15.59
C VAL A 531 -7.57 18.16 16.09
N ASP A 532 -6.30 18.51 16.32
CA ASP A 532 -5.87 19.83 16.80
C ASP A 532 -5.86 20.90 15.70
N GLN A 533 -6.28 20.55 14.48
CA GLN A 533 -6.36 21.53 13.40
C GLN A 533 -7.34 22.64 13.79
N ARG A 534 -6.91 23.89 13.61
CA ARG A 534 -7.75 25.08 13.79
C ARG A 534 -9.11 24.93 13.09
N MET A 535 -9.14 24.30 11.92
CA MET A 535 -10.37 24.07 11.17
C MET A 535 -11.35 23.13 11.86
N VAL A 536 -10.90 22.12 12.60
CA VAL A 536 -11.79 21.24 13.39
C VAL A 536 -12.51 22.08 14.45
N HIS A 537 -11.75 22.89 15.19
CA HIS A 537 -12.29 23.81 16.20
C HIS A 537 -13.23 24.86 15.60
N GLU A 538 -12.80 25.58 14.55
CA GLU A 538 -13.62 26.62 13.90
C GLU A 538 -14.90 26.08 13.25
N ARG A 539 -14.91 24.80 12.85
CA ARG A 539 -16.09 24.15 12.31
C ARG A 539 -17.01 23.59 13.40
N GLY A 540 -16.56 23.49 14.65
CA GLY A 540 -17.32 22.96 15.77
C GLY A 540 -17.84 21.54 15.55
N ILE A 541 -17.01 20.65 15.01
CA ILE A 541 -17.47 19.31 14.59
C ILE A 541 -16.98 18.16 15.47
N ASP A 542 -16.12 18.44 16.44
CA ASP A 542 -15.69 17.40 17.37
C ASP A 542 -16.82 17.15 18.39
N PRO A 543 -17.45 15.97 18.38
CA PRO A 543 -18.52 15.65 19.33
C PRO A 543 -18.06 15.67 20.79
N ALA A 544 -16.75 15.61 21.07
CA ALA A 544 -16.21 15.71 22.42
C ALA A 544 -16.50 17.08 23.06
N TYR A 545 -16.65 18.15 22.26
CA TYR A 545 -16.97 19.49 22.75
C TYR A 545 -18.30 19.56 23.50
N LEU A 546 -19.19 18.58 23.35
CA LEU A 546 -20.43 18.54 24.12
C LEU A 546 -20.23 18.11 25.58
N PHE A 547 -19.06 17.55 25.92
CA PHE A 547 -18.83 16.81 27.16
C PHE A 547 -17.40 17.00 27.74
N ASP A 548 -16.63 17.97 27.26
CA ASP A 548 -15.20 18.14 27.58
C ASP A 548 -14.94 19.07 28.79
N ASN A 549 -15.95 19.76 29.29
CA ASN A 549 -15.89 20.80 30.33
C ASN A 549 -15.03 22.01 29.92
N ASP A 550 -14.86 22.27 28.63
CA ASP A 550 -14.16 23.44 28.11
C ASP A 550 -15.15 24.44 27.49
N LEU A 551 -15.48 25.49 28.25
CA LEU A 551 -16.39 26.54 27.79
C LEU A 551 -15.85 27.40 26.62
N ALA A 552 -14.62 27.15 26.15
CA ALA A 552 -14.06 27.77 24.96
C ALA A 552 -14.39 26.99 23.66
N THR A 553 -14.86 25.74 23.76
CA THR A 553 -15.26 24.93 22.62
C THR A 553 -16.77 25.01 22.40
N ALA A 554 -17.23 24.66 21.20
CA ALA A 554 -18.65 24.55 20.90
C ALA A 554 -18.89 23.57 19.75
N TYR A 555 -19.86 22.69 19.92
CA TYR A 555 -20.34 21.82 18.84
C TYR A 555 -21.42 22.53 18.02
N ASN A 556 -21.19 22.65 16.72
CA ASN A 556 -22.06 23.32 15.77
C ASN A 556 -23.00 22.32 15.09
N PHE A 557 -24.26 22.31 15.53
CA PHE A 557 -25.33 21.52 14.94
C PHE A 557 -25.82 22.09 13.61
N SER A 558 -25.67 23.40 13.35
CA SER A 558 -26.20 24.10 12.17
C SER A 558 -25.48 23.75 10.84
N ARG A 559 -24.24 23.25 10.90
CA ARG A 559 -23.38 22.97 9.73
C ARG A 559 -23.86 21.84 8.80
N THR A 560 -25.00 21.20 9.10
CA THR A 560 -25.50 20.06 8.33
C THR A 560 -25.93 20.47 6.92
N PHE A 561 -25.08 20.23 5.94
CA PHE A 561 -25.34 20.55 4.54
C PHE A 561 -26.58 19.80 4.00
N ARG A 562 -27.61 20.54 3.57
CA ARG A 562 -28.72 20.06 2.71
C ARG A 562 -29.60 18.94 3.28
N LEU A 563 -29.82 18.87 4.60
CA LEU A 563 -30.86 17.99 5.13
C LEU A 563 -32.26 18.49 4.76
N LYS A 564 -33.11 17.55 4.30
CA LYS A 564 -34.52 17.81 3.97
C LYS A 564 -35.48 17.42 5.10
N THR A 565 -35.00 16.69 6.10
CA THR A 565 -35.77 16.22 7.26
C THR A 565 -35.70 17.23 8.40
N LYS A 566 -36.73 17.22 9.26
CA LYS A 566 -36.63 17.90 10.56
C LYS A 566 -35.55 17.21 11.41
N ARG A 567 -34.96 17.98 12.32
CA ARG A 567 -33.89 17.56 13.23
C ARG A 567 -34.42 17.64 14.65
N ASN A 568 -34.11 16.66 15.50
CA ASN A 568 -34.37 16.75 16.93
C ASN A 568 -33.32 15.97 17.73
N ILE A 569 -32.93 16.49 18.89
CA ILE A 569 -31.92 15.85 19.75
C ILE A 569 -32.48 14.54 20.33
N ARG A 570 -31.62 13.51 20.34
CA ARG A 570 -31.74 12.26 21.08
C ARG A 570 -30.45 12.10 21.88
N LEU A 571 -30.55 12.03 23.19
CA LEU A 571 -29.44 11.80 24.11
C LEU A 571 -29.65 10.45 24.83
N ASP A 572 -28.76 9.49 24.60
CA ASP A 572 -28.67 8.23 25.36
C ASP A 572 -27.58 8.38 26.43
N PHE A 573 -27.96 8.23 27.70
CA PHE A 573 -27.05 8.24 28.84
C PHE A 573 -26.25 6.93 28.99
N GLY A 574 -26.48 5.93 28.13
CA GLY A 574 -25.83 4.62 28.13
C GLY A 574 -26.47 3.63 29.11
N ALA A 575 -27.01 4.11 30.22
CA ALA A 575 -27.77 3.33 31.20
C ALA A 575 -28.87 4.17 31.86
N ALA A 576 -29.79 3.53 32.57
CA ALA A 576 -30.79 4.25 33.37
C ALA A 576 -30.14 4.86 34.62
N ILE A 577 -30.09 6.19 34.67
CA ILE A 577 -29.42 6.99 35.72
C ILE A 577 -30.42 7.85 36.50
N ASP A 578 -30.11 8.13 37.77
CA ASP A 578 -30.82 9.13 38.59
C ASP A 578 -30.29 10.51 38.17
N ILE A 579 -31.15 11.36 37.60
CA ILE A 579 -30.83 12.71 37.12
C ILE A 579 -32.03 13.61 37.41
N ASP A 580 -31.80 14.71 38.13
CA ASP A 580 -32.86 15.67 38.49
C ASP A 580 -32.77 16.98 37.70
N GLN A 581 -31.65 17.22 37.01
CA GLN A 581 -31.48 18.36 36.10
C GLN A 581 -30.54 18.00 34.93
N LEU A 582 -30.91 18.42 33.72
CA LEU A 582 -30.02 18.45 32.54
C LEU A 582 -29.93 19.89 32.05
N LEU A 583 -28.73 20.29 31.61
CA LEU A 583 -28.39 21.64 31.19
C LEU A 583 -27.68 21.60 29.83
N PHE A 584 -28.18 22.38 28.87
CA PHE A 584 -27.48 22.71 27.63
C PHE A 584 -26.96 24.13 27.76
N ILE A 585 -25.64 24.31 27.71
CA ILE A 585 -24.97 25.60 27.75
C ILE A 585 -24.74 26.06 26.31
N LEU A 586 -25.15 27.28 25.98
CA LEU A 586 -25.06 27.86 24.64
C LEU A 586 -24.00 28.99 24.61
N PRO A 587 -23.38 29.25 23.44
CA PRO A 587 -22.35 30.31 23.34
C PRO A 587 -22.96 31.72 23.43
N ASP A 588 -24.17 31.90 22.91
CA ASP A 588 -24.89 33.18 22.86
C ASP A 588 -26.30 33.09 23.45
N LEU A 589 -26.88 34.26 23.76
CA LEU A 589 -28.26 34.38 24.24
C LEU A 589 -29.26 33.94 23.16
N LEU A 590 -30.14 32.98 23.48
CA LEU A 590 -31.25 32.60 22.60
C LEU A 590 -32.17 33.79 22.33
N ARG A 591 -32.24 34.25 21.07
CA ARG A 591 -33.23 35.23 20.60
C ARG A 591 -34.46 34.55 20.02
N THR A 592 -35.09 33.61 20.72
CA THR A 592 -36.27 32.88 20.22
C THR A 592 -37.23 32.47 21.34
N LYS A 593 -38.21 31.60 21.02
CA LYS A 593 -39.32 31.12 21.85
C LYS A 593 -38.86 30.68 23.24
N GLU A 594 -39.56 31.14 24.28
CA GLU A 594 -39.16 30.95 25.70
C GLU A 594 -39.36 29.51 26.22
N THR A 595 -40.09 28.66 25.50
CA THR A 595 -40.45 27.30 25.94
C THR A 595 -40.34 26.26 24.81
N PHE A 596 -39.67 25.16 25.13
CA PHE A 596 -39.51 23.97 24.29
C PHE A 596 -40.04 22.72 25.01
N THR A 597 -40.35 21.69 24.24
CA THR A 597 -40.86 20.42 24.77
C THR A 597 -39.84 19.32 24.59
N ALA A 598 -39.61 18.54 25.65
CA ALA A 598 -38.79 17.35 25.60
C ALA A 598 -39.53 16.16 26.24
N GLU A 599 -39.03 14.97 25.96
CA GLU A 599 -39.54 13.73 26.52
C GLU A 599 -38.40 12.86 27.04
N VAL A 600 -38.67 12.13 28.11
CA VAL A 600 -37.71 11.21 28.73
C VAL A 600 -38.28 9.79 28.80
N SER A 601 -37.40 8.81 28.73
CA SER A 601 -37.76 7.40 28.88
C SER A 601 -36.65 6.60 29.56
N ALA A 602 -37.04 5.56 30.30
CA ALA A 602 -36.12 4.56 30.81
C ALA A 602 -35.90 3.38 29.84
N ASN A 603 -36.81 3.17 28.87
CA ASN A 603 -36.93 1.89 28.16
C ASN A 603 -37.41 1.98 26.70
N LEU A 604 -37.53 3.19 26.13
CA LEU A 604 -38.06 3.49 24.78
C LEU A 604 -39.56 3.21 24.56
N LYS A 605 -40.24 2.56 25.51
CA LYS A 605 -41.67 2.22 25.44
C LYS A 605 -42.55 3.28 26.10
N SER A 606 -42.11 3.78 27.26
CA SER A 606 -42.86 4.73 28.07
C SER A 606 -42.16 6.08 28.04
N TRP A 607 -42.84 7.11 27.53
CA TRP A 607 -42.33 8.47 27.41
C TRP A 607 -43.09 9.41 28.34
N HIS A 608 -42.36 10.29 29.01
CA HIS A 608 -42.91 11.35 29.86
C HIS A 608 -42.47 12.71 29.31
N ALA A 609 -43.44 13.61 29.07
CA ALA A 609 -43.13 14.97 28.67
C ALA A 609 -42.54 15.75 29.85
N VAL A 610 -41.44 16.46 29.59
CA VAL A 610 -40.77 17.35 30.54
C VAL A 610 -40.64 18.75 29.94
N PRO A 611 -41.00 19.81 30.68
CA PRO A 611 -40.88 21.18 30.19
C PRO A 611 -39.41 21.61 30.20
N MET A 612 -38.98 22.29 29.13
CA MET A 612 -37.67 22.94 29.09
C MET A 612 -37.81 24.45 29.27
N VAL A 613 -36.92 25.03 30.09
CA VAL A 613 -36.88 26.45 30.42
C VAL A 613 -35.58 27.04 29.89
N VAL A 614 -35.70 28.15 29.18
CA VAL A 614 -34.56 28.96 28.74
C VAL A 614 -34.27 30.02 29.78
N ASN A 615 -33.03 30.10 30.26
CA ASN A 615 -32.56 31.14 31.16
C ASN A 615 -31.23 31.69 30.65
N GLY A 616 -31.26 32.86 30.01
CA GLY A 616 -30.04 33.42 29.41
C GLY A 616 -29.54 32.55 28.25
N ASN A 617 -28.31 32.04 28.39
CA ASN A 617 -27.67 31.12 27.45
C ASN A 617 -27.81 29.65 27.88
N GLU A 618 -28.66 29.34 28.85
CA GLU A 618 -28.88 28.00 29.35
C GLU A 618 -30.27 27.48 28.95
N ILE A 619 -30.34 26.23 28.48
CA ILE A 619 -31.60 25.49 28.38
C ILE A 619 -31.57 24.37 29.41
N SER A 620 -32.50 24.37 30.35
CA SER A 620 -32.57 23.36 31.40
C SER A 620 -33.94 22.71 31.49
N PHE A 621 -33.98 21.47 31.97
CA PHE A 621 -35.20 20.88 32.52
C PHE A 621 -34.92 20.30 33.90
N LYS A 622 -35.99 20.18 34.69
CA LYS A 622 -35.94 19.57 36.03
C LYS A 622 -36.91 18.40 36.09
N MET A 623 -36.48 17.32 36.74
CA MET A 623 -37.28 16.13 36.98
C MET A 623 -37.61 15.97 38.46
N ALA A 624 -38.61 15.14 38.75
CA ALA A 624 -38.87 14.70 40.10
C ALA A 624 -37.67 13.86 40.59
N PRO A 625 -37.10 14.15 41.77
CA PRO A 625 -35.96 13.39 42.29
C PRO A 625 -36.27 11.89 42.44
N GLY A 626 -35.35 11.03 42.03
CA GLY A 626 -35.43 9.57 42.20
C GLY A 626 -36.06 8.78 41.05
N GLU A 627 -36.55 9.44 39.99
CA GLU A 627 -36.89 8.77 38.74
C GLU A 627 -35.60 8.46 37.95
N LYS A 628 -35.51 7.24 37.41
CA LYS A 628 -34.36 6.86 36.55
C LYS A 628 -34.74 6.96 35.09
N ILE A 629 -33.90 7.64 34.31
CA ILE A 629 -34.07 7.76 32.85
C ILE A 629 -32.79 7.37 32.13
N ARG A 630 -32.94 6.96 30.86
CA ARG A 630 -31.82 6.63 29.97
C ARG A 630 -31.85 7.46 28.70
N TYR A 631 -33.03 7.75 28.18
CA TYR A 631 -33.23 8.39 26.90
C TYR A 631 -33.90 9.74 27.10
N PHE A 632 -33.41 10.74 26.38
CA PHE A 632 -33.96 12.08 26.32
C PHE A 632 -34.10 12.52 24.86
N ARG A 633 -35.27 13.03 24.46
CA ARG A 633 -35.47 13.61 23.13
C ARG A 633 -36.15 14.96 23.18
N THR A 634 -35.87 15.81 22.20
CA THR A 634 -36.45 17.15 22.06
C THR A 634 -37.31 17.26 20.80
N ASP A 635 -38.00 18.39 20.63
CA ASP A 635 -38.63 18.81 19.38
C ASP A 635 -37.81 19.86 18.59
N PHE A 636 -36.65 20.28 19.10
CA PHE A 636 -35.78 21.30 18.51
C PHE A 636 -34.29 20.91 18.54
N VAL A 637 -33.47 21.60 17.77
CA VAL A 637 -32.00 21.53 17.86
C VAL A 637 -31.47 22.96 17.88
N PRO A 638 -30.68 23.36 18.89
CA PRO A 638 -29.99 24.66 18.90
C PRO A 638 -28.95 24.71 17.77
N ASP A 639 -28.47 25.91 17.41
CA ASP A 639 -27.46 26.04 16.37
C ASP A 639 -26.08 25.55 16.84
N GLU A 640 -25.72 25.88 18.08
CA GLU A 640 -24.46 25.49 18.73
C GLU A 640 -24.70 25.18 20.22
N VAL A 641 -23.91 24.28 20.79
CA VAL A 641 -23.89 23.97 22.23
C VAL A 641 -22.43 23.93 22.67
N VAL A 642 -22.15 24.60 23.78
CA VAL A 642 -20.84 24.64 24.44
C VAL A 642 -20.65 23.42 25.33
N GLU A 643 -21.67 23.01 26.08
CA GLU A 643 -21.54 21.89 27.02
C GLU A 643 -22.93 21.31 27.34
N ILE A 644 -22.98 20.00 27.63
CA ILE A 644 -24.17 19.33 28.15
C ILE A 644 -23.84 18.70 29.51
N GLU A 645 -24.44 19.27 30.56
CA GLU A 645 -24.24 18.82 31.93
C GLU A 645 -25.50 18.13 32.47
N GLY A 646 -25.33 17.09 33.29
CA GLY A 646 -26.44 16.53 34.06
C GLY A 646 -26.09 16.46 35.54
N TYR A 647 -27.10 16.67 36.37
CA TYR A 647 -26.96 16.73 37.82
C TYR A 647 -27.92 15.75 38.49
N ALA A 648 -27.45 15.18 39.60
CA ALA A 648 -28.27 14.46 40.55
C ALA A 648 -28.02 15.03 41.95
N LYS A 649 -29.06 15.56 42.59
CA LYS A 649 -28.96 16.17 43.94
C LYS A 649 -27.84 17.22 44.01
N LYS A 650 -27.73 18.06 42.97
CA LYS A 650 -26.69 19.08 42.77
C LYS A 650 -25.26 18.57 42.55
N THR A 651 -25.08 17.27 42.34
CA THR A 651 -23.79 16.69 41.98
C THR A 651 -23.72 16.50 40.48
N LEU A 652 -22.68 17.03 39.83
CA LEU A 652 -22.42 16.82 38.41
C LEU A 652 -22.18 15.33 38.13
N LEU A 653 -22.87 14.80 37.14
CA LEU A 653 -22.76 13.42 36.69
C LEU A 653 -21.63 13.29 35.68
N ALA A 654 -20.97 12.13 35.68
CA ALA A 654 -20.03 11.80 34.63
C ALA A 654 -20.79 11.56 33.31
N SER A 655 -20.41 12.27 32.26
CA SER A 655 -20.94 12.15 30.90
C SER A 655 -20.28 11.04 30.08
N ASN A 656 -19.40 10.24 30.71
CA ASN A 656 -18.72 9.12 30.06
C ASN A 656 -19.73 8.13 29.46
N GLY A 657 -19.71 7.97 28.14
CA GLY A 657 -20.59 7.06 27.41
C GLY A 657 -21.93 7.67 27.00
N TRP A 658 -22.18 8.96 27.27
CA TRP A 658 -23.33 9.67 26.71
C TRP A 658 -23.17 9.83 25.21
N ARG A 659 -24.29 9.74 24.48
CA ARG A 659 -24.31 9.80 23.02
C ARG A 659 -25.47 10.62 22.52
N ILE A 660 -25.21 11.41 21.48
CA ILE A 660 -26.21 12.27 20.85
C ILE A 660 -26.43 11.91 19.39
N SER A 661 -27.69 11.87 18.97
CA SER A 661 -28.08 11.85 17.55
C SER A 661 -29.13 12.93 17.31
N TYR A 662 -29.14 13.55 16.12
CA TYR A 662 -29.99 14.72 15.90
C TYR A 662 -30.48 14.94 14.47
N LEU A 663 -30.06 14.12 13.52
CA LEU A 663 -30.27 14.37 12.08
C LEU A 663 -31.56 13.75 11.52
N TYR A 664 -32.49 13.35 12.40
CA TYR A 664 -33.68 12.57 12.05
C TYR A 664 -34.96 13.20 12.59
N ASP A 665 -36.06 12.89 11.90
CA ASP A 665 -37.40 13.30 12.30
C ASP A 665 -37.91 12.42 13.47
N THR A 666 -39.07 12.76 14.02
CA THR A 666 -39.75 11.93 15.03
C THR A 666 -40.62 10.87 14.37
N PHE A 667 -40.84 9.75 15.07
CA PHE A 667 -41.76 8.70 14.63
C PHE A 667 -43.17 9.25 14.34
N ALA A 668 -43.65 10.19 15.16
CA ALA A 668 -44.97 10.80 15.02
C ALA A 668 -45.11 11.66 13.75
N ASN A 669 -44.05 12.35 13.34
CA ASN A 669 -44.06 13.20 12.14
C ASN A 669 -44.00 12.39 10.84
N ARG A 670 -43.39 11.20 10.89
CA ARG A 670 -43.27 10.31 9.74
C ARG A 670 -43.57 8.87 10.18
N PRO A 671 -44.86 8.46 10.23
CA PRO A 671 -45.22 7.12 10.64
C PRO A 671 -44.86 6.08 9.56
N PRO A 672 -44.49 4.85 9.96
CA PRO A 672 -44.18 3.78 9.02
C PRO A 672 -45.45 3.30 8.30
N GLN A 673 -45.27 2.93 7.04
CA GLN A 673 -46.32 2.49 6.12
C GLN A 673 -46.41 0.96 6.03
N LYS A 674 -45.30 0.26 6.26
CA LYS A 674 -45.21 -1.20 6.19
C LYS A 674 -44.12 -1.73 7.12
N ALA A 675 -44.26 -2.96 7.57
CA ALA A 675 -43.28 -3.65 8.40
C ALA A 675 -42.95 -5.04 7.86
N PHE A 676 -41.72 -5.48 8.13
CA PHE A 676 -41.23 -6.83 7.83
C PHE A 676 -40.56 -7.39 9.08
N SER A 677 -40.64 -8.71 9.28
CA SER A 677 -40.04 -9.37 10.44
C SER A 677 -39.40 -10.72 10.11
N LEU A 678 -38.40 -11.09 10.90
CA LEU A 678 -37.78 -12.42 10.90
C LEU A 678 -37.44 -12.82 12.34
N LYS A 679 -38.03 -13.92 12.81
CA LYS A 679 -37.80 -14.50 14.14
C LYS A 679 -36.79 -15.64 14.07
N PHE A 680 -35.84 -15.67 14.99
CA PHE A 680 -34.79 -16.69 15.06
C PHE A 680 -34.10 -16.69 16.43
N THR A 681 -33.10 -17.56 16.60
CA THR A 681 -32.23 -17.67 17.77
C THR A 681 -30.78 -17.81 17.31
N LEU A 682 -29.83 -17.43 18.16
CA LEU A 682 -28.41 -17.69 17.95
C LEU A 682 -27.90 -18.74 18.94
N ASP A 683 -27.14 -19.71 18.43
CA ASP A 683 -26.58 -20.80 19.23
C ASP A 683 -25.14 -20.53 19.69
N GLU A 684 -24.40 -19.70 18.98
CA GLU A 684 -23.00 -19.36 19.29
C GLU A 684 -22.67 -17.90 19.00
N PHE A 685 -21.73 -17.36 19.77
CA PHE A 685 -21.17 -16.03 19.57
C PHE A 685 -19.80 -16.14 18.91
N VAL A 686 -19.61 -15.38 17.83
CA VAL A 686 -18.31 -15.21 17.15
C VAL A 686 -17.85 -13.78 17.36
N GLU A 687 -16.60 -13.60 17.80
CA GLU A 687 -16.02 -12.27 18.02
C GLU A 687 -16.05 -11.43 16.72
N GLY A 688 -16.40 -10.15 16.82
CA GLY A 688 -16.52 -9.26 15.67
C GLY A 688 -17.70 -9.57 14.73
N SER A 689 -18.64 -10.45 15.14
CA SER A 689 -19.82 -10.77 14.33
C SER A 689 -20.92 -9.70 14.40
N TYR A 690 -21.62 -9.52 13.28
CA TYR A 690 -22.72 -8.58 13.15
C TYR A 690 -23.73 -9.08 12.11
N PHE A 691 -24.98 -8.62 12.26
CA PHE A 691 -26.01 -8.80 11.25
C PHE A 691 -25.84 -7.78 10.13
N CYS A 692 -25.98 -8.23 8.90
CA CYS A 692 -26.22 -7.40 7.73
C CYS A 692 -27.70 -7.53 7.33
N VAL A 693 -28.49 -6.50 7.56
CA VAL A 693 -29.89 -6.42 7.09
C VAL A 693 -29.90 -5.70 5.75
N ALA A 694 -29.91 -6.47 4.68
CA ALA A 694 -29.85 -6.04 3.29
C ALA A 694 -31.24 -5.67 2.78
N LEU A 695 -31.47 -4.41 2.42
CA LEU A 695 -32.74 -3.94 1.86
C LEU A 695 -32.64 -3.89 0.34
N GLU A 696 -32.84 -5.02 -0.32
CA GLU A 696 -32.75 -5.10 -1.79
C GLU A 696 -33.91 -4.36 -2.46
N GLY A 697 -33.59 -3.43 -3.36
CA GLY A 697 -34.58 -2.61 -4.07
C GLY A 697 -34.70 -1.18 -3.54
N GLN A 698 -35.64 -0.43 -4.13
CA GLN A 698 -35.93 0.95 -3.80
C GLN A 698 -36.81 1.05 -2.55
N HIS A 699 -36.42 1.89 -1.61
CA HIS A 699 -37.09 2.09 -0.32
C HIS A 699 -37.18 3.57 0.08
N GLY A 700 -36.88 4.50 -0.82
CA GLY A 700 -36.89 5.94 -0.55
C GLY A 700 -35.67 6.44 0.24
N HIS A 701 -35.42 7.75 0.15
CA HIS A 701 -34.37 8.43 0.93
C HIS A 701 -34.72 8.42 2.42
N GLU A 702 -33.83 7.87 3.24
CA GLU A 702 -34.10 7.63 4.67
C GLU A 702 -35.48 6.96 4.88
N GLY A 703 -35.88 6.09 3.94
CA GLY A 703 -37.25 5.59 3.83
C GLY A 703 -37.48 4.20 4.40
N ALA A 704 -36.46 3.59 5.02
CA ALA A 704 -36.62 2.36 5.78
C ALA A 704 -35.58 2.28 6.90
N TYR A 705 -35.91 1.67 8.04
CA TYR A 705 -35.00 1.47 9.18
C TYR A 705 -35.10 0.03 9.71
N ALA A 706 -33.96 -0.56 10.07
CA ALA A 706 -33.87 -1.89 10.65
C ALA A 706 -33.53 -1.82 12.13
N ALA A 707 -34.15 -2.67 12.95
CA ALA A 707 -33.87 -2.84 14.37
C ALA A 707 -34.03 -4.31 14.78
N LEU A 708 -33.55 -4.66 15.96
CA LEU A 708 -33.60 -6.01 16.51
C LEU A 708 -34.30 -6.00 17.88
N ARG A 709 -35.27 -6.88 18.09
CA ARG A 709 -35.74 -7.25 19.44
C ARG A 709 -34.86 -8.36 20.00
N VAL A 710 -34.46 -8.21 21.26
CA VAL A 710 -33.67 -9.18 22.03
C VAL A 710 -34.42 -9.46 23.32
N GLY A 711 -35.26 -10.49 23.33
CA GLY A 711 -36.23 -10.67 24.43
C GLY A 711 -37.13 -9.43 24.58
N ASP A 712 -37.07 -8.78 25.75
CA ASP A 712 -37.83 -7.54 26.05
C ASP A 712 -37.07 -6.24 25.70
N ALA A 713 -35.82 -6.35 25.28
CA ALA A 713 -34.93 -5.23 24.94
C ALA A 713 -34.86 -4.99 23.43
N TYR A 714 -34.24 -3.86 23.05
CA TYR A 714 -34.05 -3.44 21.67
C TYR A 714 -32.57 -3.18 21.37
N ALA A 715 -32.15 -3.53 20.16
CA ALA A 715 -30.86 -3.16 19.62
C ALA A 715 -31.06 -2.47 18.26
N GLY A 716 -30.42 -1.32 18.10
CA GLY A 716 -30.42 -0.55 16.86
C GLY A 716 -29.25 -0.88 15.94
N ALA A 717 -29.25 -0.31 14.74
CA ALA A 717 -28.16 -0.40 13.78
C ALA A 717 -27.26 0.86 13.86
N PRO A 718 -26.12 0.81 14.59
CA PRO A 718 -25.25 1.98 14.74
C PRO A 718 -24.56 2.40 13.43
N ASN A 719 -24.43 1.47 12.47
CA ASN A 719 -23.87 1.74 11.16
C ASN A 719 -24.74 1.16 10.04
N ARG A 720 -24.59 1.69 8.84
CA ARG A 720 -25.18 1.17 7.61
C ARG A 720 -24.36 1.61 6.39
N ALA A 721 -24.60 0.99 5.25
CA ALA A 721 -24.08 1.40 3.95
C ALA A 721 -25.23 1.73 3.01
N PRO A 722 -25.27 2.93 2.39
CA PRO A 722 -24.44 4.10 2.68
C PRO A 722 -24.62 4.59 4.12
N SER A 723 -23.61 5.27 4.66
CA SER A 723 -23.62 5.85 6.00
C SER A 723 -24.85 6.74 6.24
N TYR A 724 -25.26 6.82 7.50
CA TYR A 724 -26.22 7.82 7.96
C TYR A 724 -25.78 9.25 7.62
N PRO A 725 -26.71 10.22 7.59
CA PRO A 725 -26.33 11.62 7.64
C PRO A 725 -25.38 11.89 8.82
N VAL A 726 -24.41 12.80 8.63
CA VAL A 726 -23.43 13.18 9.67
C VAL A 726 -23.17 14.68 9.66
N ASN A 727 -22.57 15.20 10.75
CA ASN A 727 -21.94 16.51 10.74
C ASN A 727 -20.60 16.43 10.01
N ALA A 728 -20.59 16.71 8.72
CA ALA A 728 -19.46 16.33 7.86
C ALA A 728 -18.19 17.16 8.11
N TRP A 729 -17.02 16.51 8.03
CA TRP A 729 -15.73 17.19 7.98
C TRP A 729 -15.61 18.09 6.75
N GLU A 730 -15.65 17.50 5.56
CA GLU A 730 -15.61 18.23 4.28
C GLU A 730 -16.94 18.17 3.53
N TYR A 731 -17.42 16.96 3.22
CA TYR A 731 -18.64 16.75 2.43
C TYR A 731 -19.57 15.74 3.09
N PRO A 732 -20.91 15.94 3.03
CA PRO A 732 -21.86 14.99 3.60
C PRO A 732 -21.90 13.68 2.80
N PRO A 733 -22.26 12.55 3.45
CA PRO A 733 -22.56 11.31 2.76
C PRO A 733 -23.61 11.51 1.68
N ARG A 734 -23.45 10.80 0.56
CA ARG A 734 -24.47 10.78 -0.49
C ARG A 734 -25.70 10.04 0.01
N SER A 735 -26.85 10.68 -0.15
CA SER A 735 -28.14 10.06 0.10
C SER A 735 -28.60 9.30 -1.14
N PHE A 736 -28.96 8.03 -0.94
CA PHE A 736 -29.57 7.16 -1.95
C PHE A 736 -30.89 6.62 -1.42
N ASP A 737 -31.75 6.19 -2.34
CA ASP A 737 -33.11 5.75 -2.08
C ASP A 737 -33.28 4.22 -2.21
N SER A 738 -32.19 3.47 -2.32
CA SER A 738 -32.23 2.03 -2.54
C SER A 738 -30.98 1.32 -2.00
N HIS A 739 -31.10 0.00 -1.80
CA HIS A 739 -30.00 -0.92 -1.48
C HIS A 739 -29.22 -0.61 -0.20
N ASN A 740 -29.86 0.00 0.81
CA ASN A 740 -29.23 0.17 2.12
C ASN A 740 -28.92 -1.20 2.76
N THR A 741 -27.78 -1.31 3.44
CA THR A 741 -27.49 -2.43 4.35
C THR A 741 -27.28 -1.91 5.75
N TYR A 742 -28.09 -2.37 6.71
CA TYR A 742 -27.95 -2.02 8.13
C TYR A 742 -27.06 -3.02 8.86
N TYR A 743 -26.16 -2.52 9.72
CA TYR A 743 -25.22 -3.32 10.48
C TYR A 743 -25.56 -3.27 11.97
N ILE A 744 -25.93 -4.42 12.54
CA ILE A 744 -26.28 -4.57 13.98
C ILE A 744 -25.25 -5.50 14.62
N PRO A 745 -24.39 -5.02 15.54
CA PRO A 745 -23.44 -5.87 16.25
C PRO A 745 -24.14 -7.01 16.99
N ILE A 746 -23.58 -8.22 16.93
CA ILE A 746 -24.03 -9.35 17.74
C ILE A 746 -23.28 -9.29 19.07
N THR A 747 -23.96 -9.54 20.18
CA THR A 747 -23.35 -9.57 21.53
C THR A 747 -23.58 -10.91 22.20
N ARG A 748 -22.80 -11.22 23.24
CA ARG A 748 -22.89 -12.50 23.97
C ARG A 748 -24.26 -12.68 24.64
N GLU A 749 -24.89 -11.59 25.05
CA GLU A 749 -26.19 -11.58 25.71
C GLU A 749 -27.34 -11.99 24.78
N MET A 750 -27.13 -11.94 23.46
CA MET A 750 -28.11 -12.36 22.45
C MET A 750 -28.21 -13.89 22.30
N ILE A 751 -27.20 -14.64 22.76
CA ILE A 751 -27.14 -16.10 22.58
C ILE A 751 -28.24 -16.78 23.40
N GLY A 752 -29.00 -17.67 22.75
CA GLY A 752 -30.14 -18.37 23.34
C GLY A 752 -31.39 -17.50 23.59
N GLN A 753 -31.33 -16.18 23.37
CA GLN A 753 -32.49 -15.30 23.48
C GLN A 753 -33.39 -15.41 22.23
N PRO A 754 -34.71 -15.22 22.38
CA PRO A 754 -35.58 -15.02 21.22
C PRO A 754 -35.21 -13.68 20.54
N LEU A 755 -34.85 -13.77 19.26
CA LEU A 755 -34.49 -12.62 18.44
C LEU A 755 -35.54 -12.38 17.36
N GLU A 756 -35.84 -11.11 17.10
CA GLU A 756 -36.69 -10.71 15.99
C GLU A 756 -36.14 -9.47 15.30
N LEU A 757 -35.64 -9.65 14.07
CA LEU A 757 -35.26 -8.53 13.20
C LEU A 757 -36.52 -7.93 12.61
N VAL A 758 -36.65 -6.60 12.69
CA VAL A 758 -37.77 -5.85 12.15
C VAL A 758 -37.26 -4.74 11.24
N VAL A 759 -37.88 -4.60 10.07
CA VAL A 759 -37.66 -3.48 9.15
C VAL A 759 -38.96 -2.70 9.03
N LEU A 760 -38.89 -1.39 9.26
CA LEU A 760 -40.00 -0.45 9.10
C LEU A 760 -39.77 0.37 7.83
N ALA A 761 -40.73 0.36 6.91
CA ALA A 761 -40.72 1.18 5.69
C ALA A 761 -41.56 2.44 5.91
N PHE A 762 -41.01 3.60 5.59
CA PHE A 762 -41.56 4.94 5.83
C PHE A 762 -41.88 5.71 4.55
N ASP A 763 -41.35 5.29 3.41
CA ASP A 763 -41.67 5.88 2.12
C ASP A 763 -43.03 5.38 1.62
N PRO A 764 -44.02 6.26 1.34
CA PRO A 764 -45.36 5.83 0.96
C PRO A 764 -45.45 5.20 -0.44
N GLU A 765 -44.48 5.48 -1.33
CA GLU A 765 -44.46 4.97 -2.70
C GLU A 765 -43.55 3.75 -2.85
N ASN A 766 -42.56 3.61 -1.96
CA ASN A 766 -41.48 2.62 -2.07
C ASN A 766 -41.45 1.64 -0.88
N VAL A 767 -42.56 0.93 -0.65
CA VAL A 767 -42.68 -0.08 0.44
C VAL A 767 -42.47 -1.53 -0.01
N ASP A 768 -42.38 -1.78 -1.31
CA ASP A 768 -42.32 -3.12 -1.91
C ASP A 768 -40.88 -3.53 -2.28
N PHE A 769 -40.02 -3.60 -1.26
CA PHE A 769 -38.64 -4.09 -1.37
C PHE A 769 -38.44 -5.40 -0.60
N ALA A 770 -37.28 -6.04 -0.79
CA ALA A 770 -36.98 -7.38 -0.26
C ALA A 770 -35.88 -7.34 0.83
N PRO A 771 -36.24 -7.24 2.12
CA PRO A 771 -35.29 -7.32 3.22
C PRO A 771 -34.79 -8.74 3.48
N GLY A 772 -33.47 -8.94 3.52
CA GLY A 772 -32.82 -10.19 3.91
C GLY A 772 -31.79 -9.98 5.01
N ALA A 773 -31.60 -10.98 5.87
CA ALA A 773 -30.66 -10.93 6.99
C ALA A 773 -29.53 -11.96 6.82
N TRP A 774 -28.30 -11.51 7.06
CA TRP A 774 -27.07 -12.30 7.05
C TRP A 774 -26.29 -12.08 8.33
N VAL A 775 -25.50 -13.07 8.72
CA VAL A 775 -24.44 -12.93 9.73
C VAL A 775 -23.10 -12.95 9.02
N THR A 776 -22.18 -12.12 9.46
CA THR A 776 -20.77 -12.13 9.05
C THR A 776 -19.90 -11.68 10.21
N ALA A 777 -18.57 -11.75 10.07
CA ALA A 777 -17.63 -11.21 11.05
C ALA A 777 -16.50 -10.41 10.39
N ASN A 778 -16.11 -9.30 11.02
CA ASN A 778 -14.93 -8.51 10.66
C ASN A 778 -14.19 -8.06 11.93
N PRO A 779 -12.89 -8.38 12.09
CA PRO A 779 -12.08 -9.23 11.22
C PRO A 779 -12.61 -10.67 11.13
N VAL A 780 -12.13 -11.43 10.13
CA VAL A 780 -12.40 -12.89 10.07
C VAL A 780 -11.92 -13.51 11.39
N PRO A 781 -12.67 -14.43 12.04
CA PRO A 781 -12.43 -14.87 13.41
C PRO A 781 -11.28 -15.88 13.52
N MET A 782 -10.11 -15.52 12.98
CA MET A 782 -8.85 -16.25 13.11
C MET A 782 -8.00 -15.63 14.21
N VAL A 783 -7.34 -16.50 14.96
CA VAL A 783 -6.39 -16.14 16.00
C VAL A 783 -4.99 -16.12 15.41
N LYS A 784 -4.24 -15.07 15.75
CA LYS A 784 -2.85 -14.89 15.35
C LYS A 784 -1.92 -15.57 16.35
N GLN A 785 -0.92 -16.29 15.84
CA GLN A 785 0.18 -16.85 16.64
C GLN A 785 1.52 -16.45 16.01
N ARG A 786 2.29 -15.65 16.73
CA ARG A 786 3.53 -15.08 16.22
C ARG A 786 4.64 -16.12 16.16
N ILE A 787 5.27 -16.20 15.00
CA ILE A 787 6.50 -16.94 14.73
C ILE A 787 7.59 -15.92 14.41
N VAL A 788 8.73 -16.05 15.09
CA VAL A 788 9.93 -15.25 14.83
C VAL A 788 10.92 -16.12 14.07
N LEU A 789 11.32 -15.66 12.89
CA LEU A 789 12.31 -16.33 12.04
C LEU A 789 13.59 -15.48 12.05
N PRO A 790 14.72 -16.01 12.56
CA PRO A 790 16.00 -15.31 12.47
C PRO A 790 16.35 -15.06 11.00
N ARG A 791 16.80 -13.85 10.65
CA ARG A 791 16.98 -13.49 9.23
C ARG A 791 18.01 -14.36 8.49
N GLU A 792 19.00 -14.89 9.21
CA GLU A 792 19.98 -15.88 8.67
C GLU A 792 19.31 -17.16 8.13
N VAL A 793 18.09 -17.47 8.57
CA VAL A 793 17.35 -18.70 8.22
C VAL A 793 16.52 -18.54 6.93
N VAL A 794 16.17 -17.31 6.52
CA VAL A 794 15.30 -17.06 5.35
C VAL A 794 16.07 -16.65 4.09
N THR A 795 17.37 -16.34 4.19
CA THR A 795 18.23 -15.94 3.06
C THR A 795 18.58 -17.06 2.06
N ALA A 796 17.81 -18.14 2.01
CA ALA A 796 18.02 -19.24 1.07
C ALA A 796 17.24 -19.03 -0.25
N SER A 797 17.48 -17.90 -0.92
CA SER A 797 17.35 -17.74 -2.39
C SER A 797 17.90 -16.37 -2.81
N PRO A 798 19.12 -16.29 -3.36
CA PRO A 798 19.67 -15.05 -3.90
C PRO A 798 19.02 -14.65 -5.24
N PRO A 799 19.04 -13.35 -5.59
CA PRO A 799 18.49 -12.84 -6.84
C PRO A 799 19.30 -13.33 -8.04
N THR A 800 18.64 -13.65 -9.15
CA THR A 800 19.30 -13.91 -10.43
C THR A 800 19.79 -12.59 -11.01
N ALA A 801 21.11 -12.37 -11.05
CA ALA A 801 21.73 -11.25 -11.73
C ALA A 801 21.38 -11.24 -13.24
N ASP A 802 21.18 -10.04 -13.81
CA ASP A 802 21.02 -9.83 -15.25
C ASP A 802 22.18 -10.48 -16.02
N ARG A 803 21.90 -11.54 -16.77
CA ARG A 803 22.93 -12.28 -17.51
C ARG A 803 23.24 -11.56 -18.82
N PHE A 804 24.52 -11.33 -19.09
CA PHE A 804 25.01 -10.84 -20.39
C PHE A 804 25.73 -11.96 -21.15
N ASP A 805 25.86 -11.83 -22.47
CA ASP A 805 26.74 -12.69 -23.25
C ASP A 805 28.13 -12.05 -23.39
N PRO A 806 29.20 -12.68 -22.87
CA PRO A 806 30.54 -12.11 -22.88
C PRO A 806 31.15 -12.06 -24.28
N VAL A 807 31.94 -11.03 -24.55
CA VAL A 807 32.85 -10.99 -25.70
C VAL A 807 34.14 -11.72 -25.34
N ILE A 808 34.46 -12.77 -26.07
CA ILE A 808 35.68 -13.55 -25.85
C ILE A 808 36.87 -12.84 -26.51
N ARG A 809 37.90 -12.53 -25.73
CA ARG A 809 39.18 -11.98 -26.21
C ARG A 809 40.34 -12.91 -25.87
N ASN A 810 41.37 -12.88 -26.70
CA ASN A 810 42.67 -13.47 -26.38
C ASN A 810 43.57 -12.36 -25.81
N ILE A 811 43.98 -12.49 -24.55
CA ILE A 811 44.85 -11.53 -23.86
C ILE A 811 46.08 -12.30 -23.37
N GLU A 812 47.26 -11.96 -23.90
CA GLU A 812 48.54 -12.62 -23.57
C GLU A 812 48.55 -14.16 -23.73
N GLY A 813 47.64 -14.71 -24.53
CA GLY A 813 47.47 -16.15 -24.75
C GLY A 813 46.39 -16.82 -23.89
N TRP A 814 45.72 -16.08 -22.99
CA TRP A 814 44.56 -16.57 -22.23
C TRP A 814 43.26 -16.23 -22.94
N LYS A 815 42.28 -17.12 -22.78
CA LYS A 815 40.90 -16.86 -23.18
C LYS A 815 40.17 -16.12 -22.07
N VAL A 816 39.81 -14.86 -22.34
CA VAL A 816 39.16 -13.95 -21.40
C VAL A 816 37.75 -13.63 -21.87
N TYR A 817 36.77 -13.87 -21.01
CA TYR A 817 35.37 -13.57 -21.20
C TYR A 817 35.09 -12.17 -20.65
N VAL A 818 34.81 -11.21 -21.52
CA VAL A 818 34.70 -9.79 -21.17
C VAL A 818 33.24 -9.35 -21.26
N GLU A 819 32.70 -8.74 -20.21
CA GLU A 819 31.40 -8.07 -20.29
C GLU A 819 31.40 -7.02 -21.42
N PRO A 820 30.43 -7.03 -22.35
CA PRO A 820 30.41 -6.10 -23.49
C PRO A 820 30.59 -4.63 -23.10
N LYS A 821 30.02 -4.21 -21.97
CA LYS A 821 30.09 -2.85 -21.43
C LYS A 821 31.52 -2.36 -21.16
N LEU A 822 32.46 -3.26 -20.84
CA LEU A 822 33.86 -2.90 -20.63
C LEU A 822 34.57 -2.47 -21.92
N LEU A 823 34.02 -2.84 -23.08
CA LEU A 823 34.64 -2.52 -24.38
C LEU A 823 34.37 -1.09 -24.84
N ASP A 824 33.34 -0.45 -24.28
CA ASP A 824 32.88 0.88 -24.68
C ASP A 824 33.27 1.99 -23.68
N THR A 825 34.13 1.67 -22.70
CA THR A 825 34.54 2.60 -21.64
C THR A 825 36.07 2.73 -21.55
N ASN A 826 36.54 3.92 -21.19
CA ASN A 826 37.97 4.17 -20.93
C ASN A 826 38.45 3.31 -19.75
N GLU A 827 37.65 3.25 -18.68
CA GLU A 827 37.94 2.44 -17.50
C GLU A 827 38.08 0.94 -17.84
N GLY A 828 37.16 0.41 -18.66
CA GLY A 828 37.25 -0.97 -19.12
C GLY A 828 38.48 -1.24 -19.99
N THR A 829 38.88 -0.27 -20.82
CA THR A 829 40.13 -0.36 -21.59
C THR A 829 41.35 -0.43 -20.66
N GLU A 830 41.45 0.48 -19.70
CA GLU A 830 42.54 0.51 -18.72
C GLU A 830 42.60 -0.77 -17.87
N ALA A 831 41.44 -1.28 -17.43
CA ALA A 831 41.36 -2.52 -16.66
C ALA A 831 41.82 -3.74 -17.47
N LEU A 832 41.47 -3.82 -18.75
CA LEU A 832 41.93 -4.90 -19.64
C LEU A 832 43.43 -4.80 -19.94
N GLU A 833 43.98 -3.60 -20.07
CA GLU A 833 45.43 -3.37 -20.18
C GLU A 833 46.17 -3.78 -18.90
N MET A 834 45.60 -3.47 -17.73
CA MET A 834 46.16 -3.91 -16.45
C MET A 834 46.09 -5.44 -16.30
N LEU A 835 44.99 -6.07 -16.71
CA LEU A 835 44.91 -7.54 -16.76
C LEU A 835 45.98 -8.13 -17.67
N ALA A 836 46.19 -7.54 -18.86
CA ALA A 836 47.26 -7.94 -19.76
C ALA A 836 48.65 -7.82 -19.08
N ASN A 837 48.89 -6.76 -18.31
CA ASN A 837 50.14 -6.61 -17.54
C ASN A 837 50.36 -7.75 -16.53
N HIS A 838 49.32 -8.13 -15.77
CA HIS A 838 49.39 -9.27 -14.86
C HIS A 838 49.75 -10.57 -15.60
N LEU A 839 49.05 -10.85 -16.71
CA LEU A 839 49.25 -12.07 -17.49
C LEU A 839 50.61 -12.13 -18.21
N GLN A 840 51.13 -10.98 -18.64
CA GLN A 840 52.47 -10.87 -19.21
C GLN A 840 53.54 -11.20 -18.17
N ARG A 841 53.42 -10.66 -16.95
CA ARG A 841 54.33 -10.99 -15.83
C ARG A 841 54.30 -12.48 -15.52
N ILE A 842 53.11 -13.07 -15.42
CA ILE A 842 52.94 -14.53 -15.20
C ILE A 842 53.60 -15.33 -16.34
N SER A 843 53.41 -14.92 -17.59
CA SER A 843 54.03 -15.57 -18.75
C SER A 843 55.56 -15.58 -18.71
N ILE A 844 56.17 -14.51 -18.19
CA ILE A 844 57.63 -14.39 -18.06
C ILE A 844 58.15 -15.32 -16.95
N LEU A 845 57.42 -15.42 -15.85
CA LEU A 845 57.81 -16.21 -14.68
C LEU A 845 57.71 -17.73 -14.91
N LEU A 846 56.88 -18.17 -15.85
CA LEU A 846 56.63 -19.59 -16.09
C LEU A 846 57.49 -20.19 -17.22
N PRO A 847 58.10 -21.38 -17.02
CA PRO A 847 58.73 -22.13 -18.10
C PRO A 847 57.73 -22.50 -19.22
N PRO A 848 58.20 -22.82 -20.44
CA PRO A 848 57.32 -23.02 -21.60
C PRO A 848 56.21 -24.06 -21.40
N GLU A 849 56.48 -25.17 -20.71
CA GLU A 849 55.50 -26.23 -20.48
C GLU A 849 54.40 -25.78 -19.52
N GLN A 850 54.76 -25.25 -18.36
CA GLN A 850 53.84 -24.74 -17.34
C GLN A 850 53.02 -23.58 -17.90
N ARG A 851 53.64 -22.68 -18.66
CA ARG A 851 52.95 -21.57 -19.34
C ARG A 851 51.91 -22.07 -20.33
N ALA A 852 52.19 -23.15 -21.07
CA ALA A 852 51.22 -23.73 -22.00
C ALA A 852 49.98 -24.28 -21.26
N LYS A 853 50.18 -24.94 -20.12
CA LYS A 853 49.07 -25.41 -19.25
C LYS A 853 48.30 -24.25 -18.62
N MET A 854 49.00 -23.24 -18.11
CA MET A 854 48.38 -22.06 -17.47
C MET A 854 47.47 -21.28 -18.43
N ARG A 855 47.83 -21.18 -19.71
CA ARG A 855 47.04 -20.51 -20.75
C ARG A 855 45.75 -21.23 -21.15
N GLN A 856 45.58 -22.49 -20.74
CA GLN A 856 44.33 -23.23 -20.93
C GLN A 856 43.25 -22.82 -19.92
N LEU A 857 43.65 -22.19 -18.81
CA LEU A 857 42.73 -21.69 -17.79
C LEU A 857 42.04 -20.43 -18.31
N GLU A 858 40.77 -20.26 -17.95
CA GLU A 858 39.94 -19.19 -18.49
C GLU A 858 39.67 -18.12 -17.43
N ILE A 859 39.52 -16.88 -17.88
CA ILE A 859 39.27 -15.71 -17.02
C ILE A 859 37.97 -15.05 -17.44
N TRP A 860 37.19 -14.55 -16.49
CA TRP A 860 35.96 -13.81 -16.71
C TRP A 860 36.04 -12.47 -16.00
N ILE A 861 35.71 -11.37 -16.68
CA ILE A 861 35.81 -10.01 -16.14
C ILE A 861 34.53 -9.21 -16.41
N GLU A 862 34.08 -8.52 -15.37
CA GLU A 862 32.85 -7.73 -15.35
C GLU A 862 33.12 -6.30 -14.86
N SER A 863 32.28 -5.37 -15.30
CA SER A 863 32.29 -3.99 -14.82
C SER A 863 31.89 -3.93 -13.34
N SER A 864 30.82 -4.63 -12.96
CA SER A 864 30.36 -4.74 -11.58
C SER A 864 29.43 -5.94 -11.39
N HIS A 865 29.78 -6.81 -10.45
CA HIS A 865 28.98 -7.95 -10.01
C HIS A 865 28.75 -7.86 -8.48
N GLU A 866 27.74 -8.56 -7.98
CA GLU A 866 27.44 -8.66 -6.53
C GLU A 866 28.59 -9.27 -5.71
N LEU A 867 29.50 -10.02 -6.36
CA LEU A 867 30.70 -10.56 -5.75
C LEU A 867 31.75 -9.44 -5.73
N GLY A 868 32.48 -9.31 -4.62
CA GLY A 868 33.46 -8.24 -4.46
C GLY A 868 34.90 -8.65 -4.74
N ALA A 869 35.31 -9.83 -4.27
CA ALA A 869 36.69 -10.31 -4.37
C ALA A 869 36.92 -11.06 -5.69
N MET A 870 38.10 -10.88 -6.29
CA MET A 870 38.58 -11.76 -7.34
C MET A 870 38.67 -13.17 -6.78
N GLN A 871 38.17 -14.16 -7.51
CA GLN A 871 38.08 -15.53 -7.02
C GLN A 871 37.92 -16.55 -8.14
N TYR A 872 38.40 -17.77 -7.93
CA TYR A 872 38.15 -18.92 -8.80
C TYR A 872 36.89 -19.71 -8.40
N HIS A 873 36.07 -20.12 -9.38
CA HIS A 873 34.82 -20.86 -9.14
C HIS A 873 34.92 -22.33 -9.59
N PRO A 874 35.10 -23.32 -8.69
CA PRO A 874 35.25 -24.73 -9.08
C PRO A 874 33.95 -25.48 -9.35
N SER A 875 32.79 -24.95 -8.95
CA SER A 875 31.54 -25.71 -8.89
C SER A 875 30.37 -24.98 -9.55
N VAL A 876 29.85 -25.58 -10.62
CA VAL A 876 28.57 -25.19 -11.24
C VAL A 876 27.45 -25.22 -10.19
N ALA A 877 27.38 -26.29 -9.40
CA ALA A 877 26.32 -26.46 -8.41
C ALA A 877 26.34 -25.35 -7.34
N TRP A 878 27.52 -24.89 -6.92
CA TRP A 878 27.62 -23.77 -5.99
C TRP A 878 27.16 -22.46 -6.63
N LEU A 879 27.60 -22.16 -7.86
CA LEU A 879 27.17 -20.98 -8.61
C LEU A 879 25.65 -20.95 -8.78
N GLU A 880 25.04 -22.05 -9.22
CA GLU A 880 23.60 -22.18 -9.38
C GLU A 880 22.86 -22.03 -8.05
N SER A 881 23.37 -22.63 -6.97
CA SER A 881 22.79 -22.48 -5.62
C SER A 881 22.86 -21.05 -5.09
N LYS A 882 23.81 -20.25 -5.61
CA LYS A 882 24.00 -18.84 -5.26
C LYS A 882 23.39 -17.88 -6.29
N GLY A 883 22.67 -18.38 -7.30
CA GLY A 883 22.03 -17.55 -8.32
C GLY A 883 23.00 -16.90 -9.33
N TYR A 884 24.28 -17.25 -9.25
CA TYR A 884 25.34 -16.73 -10.13
C TYR A 884 25.32 -17.44 -11.49
N ASP A 885 25.99 -16.86 -12.49
CA ASP A 885 26.06 -17.45 -13.82
C ASP A 885 26.86 -18.78 -13.79
N PRO A 886 26.24 -19.94 -14.10
CA PRO A 886 26.94 -21.23 -14.10
C PRO A 886 28.11 -21.28 -15.09
N ARG A 887 28.15 -20.38 -16.09
CA ARG A 887 29.27 -20.25 -17.04
C ARG A 887 30.56 -19.76 -16.38
N LEU A 888 30.49 -19.19 -15.17
CA LEU A 888 31.67 -18.83 -14.36
C LEU A 888 32.45 -20.07 -13.88
N ALA A 889 31.85 -21.26 -13.93
CA ALA A 889 32.50 -22.47 -13.47
C ALA A 889 33.82 -22.73 -14.22
N ASN A 890 34.81 -23.17 -13.45
CA ASN A 890 36.19 -23.40 -13.85
C ASN A 890 36.91 -22.17 -14.41
N LYS A 891 36.48 -20.95 -14.03
CA LYS A 891 37.14 -19.69 -14.42
C LYS A 891 37.59 -18.88 -13.22
N VAL A 892 38.65 -18.11 -13.43
CA VAL A 892 39.01 -17.00 -12.55
C VAL A 892 38.05 -15.85 -12.84
N HIS A 893 37.29 -15.41 -11.85
CA HIS A 893 36.34 -14.32 -11.97
C HIS A 893 36.94 -13.05 -11.37
N ILE A 894 36.91 -11.97 -12.15
CA ILE A 894 37.21 -10.59 -11.77
C ILE A 894 35.87 -9.84 -11.74
N PRO A 895 35.18 -9.81 -10.58
CA PRO A 895 33.80 -9.33 -10.50
C PRO A 895 33.65 -7.82 -10.69
N ARG A 896 34.75 -7.07 -10.52
CA ARG A 896 34.80 -5.61 -10.62
C ARG A 896 36.09 -5.21 -11.31
N ALA A 897 36.01 -4.76 -12.55
CA ALA A 897 37.16 -4.35 -13.35
C ALA A 897 37.97 -3.23 -12.67
N GLU A 898 37.30 -2.29 -11.99
CA GLU A 898 37.93 -1.18 -11.26
C GLU A 898 38.96 -1.64 -10.21
N ALA A 899 38.78 -2.86 -9.66
CA ALA A 899 39.65 -3.38 -8.61
C ALA A 899 41.09 -3.63 -9.12
N LEU A 900 41.27 -3.87 -10.42
CA LEU A 900 42.60 -3.99 -11.05
C LEU A 900 43.37 -2.66 -11.06
N LEU A 901 42.65 -1.53 -11.11
CA LEU A 901 43.23 -0.19 -11.14
C LEU A 901 43.44 0.38 -9.73
N SER A 902 42.96 -0.32 -8.71
CA SER A 902 43.03 0.14 -7.32
C SER A 902 44.46 0.07 -6.77
N ARG A 903 45.01 1.24 -6.44
CA ARG A 903 46.32 1.37 -5.79
C ARG A 903 46.42 0.60 -4.47
N SER A 904 45.36 0.63 -3.66
CA SER A 904 45.37 -0.06 -2.36
C SER A 904 45.40 -1.59 -2.54
N TYR A 905 44.64 -2.12 -3.50
CA TYR A 905 44.69 -3.54 -3.84
C TYR A 905 46.04 -3.95 -4.40
N MET A 906 46.65 -3.16 -5.30
CA MET A 906 47.97 -3.49 -5.84
C MET A 906 49.09 -3.49 -4.82
N ILE A 907 49.03 -2.62 -3.81
CA ILE A 907 49.99 -2.65 -2.70
C ILE A 907 49.78 -3.90 -1.83
N LYS A 908 48.52 -4.25 -1.57
CA LYS A 908 48.12 -5.39 -0.75
C LYS A 908 48.49 -6.72 -1.42
N GLN A 909 47.91 -7.03 -2.57
CA GLN A 909 47.96 -8.33 -3.26
C GLN A 909 48.38 -8.15 -4.73
N PRO A 910 49.68 -7.94 -5.01
CA PRO A 910 50.18 -7.66 -6.37
C PRO A 910 50.16 -8.89 -7.30
N ALA A 911 49.89 -10.07 -6.75
CA ALA A 911 49.82 -11.34 -7.45
C ALA A 911 48.43 -12.00 -7.37
N VAL A 912 47.37 -11.24 -7.05
CA VAL A 912 45.99 -11.77 -6.95
C VAL A 912 45.54 -12.57 -8.19
N ILE A 913 45.88 -12.13 -9.41
CA ILE A 913 45.55 -12.90 -10.62
C ILE A 913 46.32 -14.23 -10.69
N LEU A 914 47.57 -14.25 -10.22
CA LEU A 914 48.35 -15.48 -10.12
C LEU A 914 47.78 -16.41 -9.04
N HIS A 915 47.31 -15.86 -7.92
CA HIS A 915 46.64 -16.60 -6.85
C HIS A 915 45.43 -17.37 -7.38
N GLU A 916 44.52 -16.67 -8.05
CA GLU A 916 43.30 -17.29 -8.57
C GLU A 916 43.60 -18.28 -9.70
N LEU A 917 44.62 -17.99 -10.53
CA LEU A 917 45.10 -18.95 -11.52
C LEU A 917 45.76 -20.17 -10.87
N ALA A 918 46.38 -20.04 -9.70
CA ALA A 918 46.92 -21.18 -8.95
C ALA A 918 45.79 -22.09 -8.43
N HIS A 919 44.69 -21.54 -7.92
CA HIS A 919 43.48 -22.32 -7.61
C HIS A 919 42.95 -23.05 -8.84
N ALA A 920 42.86 -22.35 -9.97
CA ALA A 920 42.42 -22.94 -11.23
C ALA A 920 43.36 -24.04 -11.74
N TYR A 921 44.68 -23.89 -11.56
CA TYR A 921 45.69 -24.88 -11.94
C TYR A 921 45.62 -26.10 -11.02
N HIS A 922 45.48 -25.88 -9.71
CA HIS A 922 45.33 -26.96 -8.73
C HIS A 922 44.09 -27.79 -9.04
N ASN A 923 42.94 -27.16 -9.35
CA ASN A 923 41.72 -27.89 -9.64
C ASN A 923 41.74 -28.63 -11.00
N ASN A 924 42.27 -27.99 -12.04
CA ASN A 924 42.09 -28.46 -13.42
C ASN A 924 43.31 -29.18 -14.03
N VAL A 925 44.51 -28.99 -13.48
CA VAL A 925 45.77 -29.41 -14.12
C VAL A 925 46.55 -30.42 -13.29
N LEU A 926 46.57 -30.28 -11.97
CA LEU A 926 47.23 -31.26 -11.11
C LEU A 926 46.46 -32.59 -11.09
N ASP A 927 47.20 -33.70 -11.06
CA ASP A 927 46.59 -35.02 -10.94
C ASP A 927 45.83 -35.12 -9.61
N GLY A 928 44.54 -35.49 -9.68
CA GLY A 928 43.65 -35.50 -8.51
C GLY A 928 42.99 -34.15 -8.21
N GLY A 929 43.28 -33.09 -8.97
CA GLY A 929 42.68 -31.77 -8.77
C GLY A 929 42.94 -31.24 -7.36
N PHE A 930 41.92 -30.71 -6.69
CA PHE A 930 42.01 -30.33 -5.28
C PHE A 930 42.26 -31.49 -4.32
N ASP A 931 42.15 -32.75 -4.74
CA ASP A 931 42.48 -33.92 -3.92
C ASP A 931 43.90 -34.43 -4.22
N ASN A 932 44.78 -33.59 -4.80
CA ASN A 932 46.15 -33.95 -5.07
C ASN A 932 46.89 -34.35 -3.77
N PRO A 933 47.44 -35.58 -3.68
CA PRO A 933 48.01 -36.09 -2.44
C PRO A 933 49.28 -35.34 -2.02
N ASP A 934 50.12 -34.91 -2.97
CA ASP A 934 51.34 -34.17 -2.64
C ASP A 934 51.03 -32.84 -1.95
N VAL A 935 49.98 -32.13 -2.41
CA VAL A 935 49.55 -30.86 -1.82
C VAL A 935 48.98 -31.07 -0.41
N ILE A 936 48.10 -32.07 -0.26
CA ILE A 936 47.47 -32.38 1.05
C ILE A 936 48.52 -32.81 2.07
N GLU A 937 49.41 -33.75 1.71
CA GLU A 937 50.44 -34.25 2.63
C GLU A 937 51.41 -33.13 3.04
N THR A 938 51.80 -32.27 2.10
CA THR A 938 52.69 -31.14 2.39
C THR A 938 51.99 -30.10 3.28
N TYR A 939 50.71 -29.82 3.06
CA TYR A 939 49.90 -28.94 3.90
C TYR A 939 49.76 -29.50 5.33
N ASP A 940 49.35 -30.76 5.46
CA ASP A 940 49.14 -31.41 6.76
C ASP A 940 50.43 -31.43 7.59
N ALA A 941 51.57 -31.69 6.96
CA ALA A 941 52.88 -31.62 7.61
C ALA A 941 53.21 -30.21 8.11
N ALA A 942 52.95 -29.17 7.29
CA ALA A 942 53.19 -27.78 7.66
C ALA A 942 52.29 -27.30 8.80
N MET A 943 51.01 -27.71 8.80
CA MET A 943 50.06 -27.39 9.87
C MET A 943 50.41 -28.13 11.16
N ALA A 944 50.79 -29.41 11.09
CA ALA A 944 51.25 -30.17 12.25
C ALA A 944 52.51 -29.56 12.90
N ALA A 945 53.38 -28.95 12.10
CA ALA A 945 54.55 -28.21 12.56
C ALA A 945 54.23 -26.77 13.03
N ASN A 946 52.98 -26.32 12.91
CA ASN A 946 52.50 -24.96 13.25
C ASN A 946 53.28 -23.84 12.55
N LEU A 947 53.80 -24.08 11.33
CA LEU A 947 54.65 -23.11 10.63
C LEU A 947 53.92 -21.78 10.37
N TYR A 948 52.61 -21.86 10.15
CA TYR A 948 51.79 -20.75 9.65
C TYR A 948 50.87 -20.10 10.69
N ASP A 949 51.01 -20.46 11.98
CA ASP A 949 50.18 -19.90 13.06
C ASP A 949 50.49 -18.42 13.33
N LYS A 950 51.70 -17.96 13.01
CA LYS A 950 52.14 -16.57 13.14
C LYS A 950 53.03 -16.16 11.96
N ALA A 951 52.45 -15.44 11.01
CA ALA A 951 53.12 -14.87 9.84
C ALA A 951 53.02 -13.34 9.84
N LEU A 952 54.00 -12.69 9.22
CA LEU A 952 53.94 -11.24 8.98
C LEU A 952 53.02 -10.97 7.79
N LEU A 953 52.06 -10.07 7.95
CA LEU A 953 51.23 -9.53 6.88
C LEU A 953 51.99 -8.41 6.15
N PHE A 954 51.67 -8.11 4.89
CA PHE A 954 52.30 -7.07 4.06
C PHE A 954 52.38 -5.67 4.72
N ASN A 955 51.56 -5.40 5.75
CA ASN A 955 51.55 -4.15 6.52
C ASN A 955 52.33 -4.22 7.84
N GLY A 956 53.08 -5.30 8.08
CA GLY A 956 53.92 -5.49 9.27
C GLY A 956 53.19 -6.06 10.50
N ARG A 957 51.89 -6.38 10.42
CA ARG A 957 51.17 -7.04 11.52
C ARG A 957 51.47 -8.53 11.55
N THR A 958 51.60 -9.12 12.73
CA THR A 958 51.63 -10.58 12.87
C THR A 958 50.21 -11.12 12.96
N VAL A 959 49.86 -12.06 12.08
CA VAL A 959 48.54 -12.71 11.96
C VAL A 959 48.73 -14.20 11.67
N ARG A 960 47.67 -15.00 11.77
CA ARG A 960 47.71 -16.36 11.22
C ARG A 960 47.75 -16.28 9.69
N HIS A 961 48.61 -17.05 9.05
CA HIS A 961 48.77 -17.01 7.59
C HIS A 961 47.50 -17.47 6.89
N TYR A 962 47.11 -16.82 5.79
CA TYR A 962 45.89 -17.18 5.07
C TYR A 962 45.93 -18.62 4.51
N GLY A 963 47.07 -19.03 3.94
CA GLY A 963 47.35 -20.42 3.56
C GLY A 963 47.16 -21.49 4.65
N ALA A 964 47.03 -21.13 5.94
CA ALA A 964 46.67 -22.10 6.98
C ALA A 964 45.18 -22.53 6.94
N THR A 965 44.34 -21.83 6.17
CA THR A 965 42.89 -22.07 6.11
C THR A 965 42.53 -23.44 5.55
N ASN A 966 43.18 -23.85 4.47
CA ASN A 966 43.08 -25.18 3.86
C ASN A 966 44.22 -25.38 2.84
N HIS A 967 44.38 -26.60 2.35
CA HIS A 967 45.43 -26.98 1.41
C HIS A 967 45.36 -26.28 0.04
N LYS A 968 44.19 -25.73 -0.34
CA LYS A 968 44.03 -24.97 -1.59
C LYS A 968 44.67 -23.59 -1.46
N GLU A 969 44.33 -22.88 -0.38
CA GLU A 969 44.94 -21.58 -0.06
C GLU A 969 46.44 -21.72 0.20
N TYR A 970 46.84 -22.80 0.87
CA TYR A 970 48.25 -23.13 1.06
C TYR A 970 49.03 -23.22 -0.25
N PHE A 971 48.46 -23.90 -1.26
CA PHE A 971 49.07 -24.02 -2.58
C PHE A 971 49.11 -22.68 -3.34
N ALA A 972 48.03 -21.89 -3.30
CA ALA A 972 47.94 -20.61 -4.00
C ALA A 972 48.91 -19.57 -3.41
N GLU A 973 48.92 -19.44 -2.09
CA GLU A 973 49.84 -18.56 -1.35
C GLU A 973 51.31 -18.98 -1.54
N GLY A 974 51.59 -20.28 -1.50
CA GLY A 974 52.92 -20.82 -1.81
C GLY A 974 53.37 -20.51 -3.23
N THR A 975 52.43 -20.51 -4.19
CA THR A 975 52.69 -20.14 -5.59
C THR A 975 53.05 -18.67 -5.72
N GLU A 976 52.33 -17.77 -5.02
CA GLU A 976 52.67 -16.35 -4.98
C GLU A 976 54.07 -16.12 -4.43
N ALA A 977 54.41 -16.75 -3.31
CA ALA A 977 55.71 -16.63 -2.67
C ALA A 977 56.83 -17.19 -3.58
N TYR A 978 56.59 -18.32 -4.25
CA TYR A 978 57.59 -18.97 -5.10
C TYR A 978 57.87 -18.19 -6.40
N LEU A 979 56.83 -17.71 -7.10
CA LEU A 979 56.98 -17.07 -8.41
C LEU A 979 57.11 -15.54 -8.33
N TYR A 980 56.55 -14.90 -7.31
CA TYR A 980 56.48 -13.44 -7.25
C TYR A 980 56.60 -12.88 -5.83
N ARG A 981 55.56 -12.21 -5.34
CA ARG A 981 55.51 -11.59 -4.01
C ARG A 981 54.15 -11.88 -3.39
N ASN A 982 54.15 -12.64 -2.31
CA ASN A 982 52.96 -12.90 -1.50
C ASN A 982 52.61 -11.71 -0.59
N ASP A 983 51.39 -11.67 -0.04
CA ASP A 983 50.97 -10.67 0.95
C ASP A 983 51.12 -11.14 2.41
N PHE A 984 51.50 -12.40 2.62
CA PHE A 984 51.93 -12.96 3.90
C PHE A 984 53.37 -13.50 3.81
N TYR A 985 54.12 -13.45 4.93
CA TYR A 985 55.42 -14.10 5.05
C TYR A 985 55.25 -15.63 5.05
N PRO A 986 55.97 -16.41 4.24
CA PRO A 986 57.09 -15.99 3.39
C PRO A 986 56.64 -15.21 2.15
N PHE A 987 57.22 -14.02 1.95
CA PHE A 987 56.82 -13.12 0.88
C PHE A 987 57.44 -13.50 -0.46
N VAL A 988 58.61 -14.16 -0.45
CA VAL A 988 59.39 -14.51 -1.65
C VAL A 988 60.01 -15.90 -1.54
N ALA A 989 60.46 -16.47 -2.67
CA ALA A 989 60.91 -17.85 -2.77
C ALA A 989 62.07 -18.22 -1.83
N ALA A 990 62.99 -17.28 -1.59
CA ALA A 990 64.11 -17.49 -0.68
C ALA A 990 63.64 -17.65 0.77
N GLU A 991 62.63 -16.89 1.18
CA GLU A 991 62.00 -17.01 2.49
C GLU A 991 61.19 -18.30 2.59
N LEU A 992 60.45 -18.64 1.53
CA LEU A 992 59.68 -19.88 1.46
C LEU A 992 60.60 -21.10 1.63
N LYS A 993 61.76 -21.11 0.95
CA LYS A 993 62.75 -22.20 1.07
C LYS A 993 63.26 -22.42 2.50
N ILE A 994 63.35 -21.35 3.28
CA ILE A 994 63.83 -21.41 4.67
C ILE A 994 62.69 -21.79 5.61
N HIS A 995 61.53 -21.16 5.43
CA HIS A 995 60.39 -21.31 6.32
C HIS A 995 59.65 -22.64 6.12
N ASP A 996 59.39 -22.99 4.86
CA ASP A 996 58.75 -24.24 4.48
C ASP A 996 59.46 -24.88 3.26
N PRO A 997 60.56 -25.62 3.50
CA PRO A 997 61.31 -26.26 2.43
C PRO A 997 60.50 -27.32 1.68
N ALA A 998 59.48 -27.93 2.31
CA ALA A 998 58.64 -28.93 1.68
C ALA A 998 57.71 -28.27 0.65
N LEU A 999 57.07 -27.15 1.01
CA LEU A 999 56.29 -26.34 0.08
C LEU A 999 57.18 -25.80 -1.05
N TYR A 1000 58.40 -25.35 -0.76
CA TYR A 1000 59.34 -24.94 -1.80
C TYR A 1000 59.62 -26.07 -2.81
N THR A 1001 59.88 -27.29 -2.35
CA THR A 1001 60.09 -28.45 -3.24
C THR A 1001 58.84 -28.78 -4.05
N LEU A 1002 57.65 -28.68 -3.44
CA LEU A 1002 56.38 -28.86 -4.15
C LEU A 1002 56.20 -27.78 -5.24
N MET A 1003 56.51 -26.52 -4.94
CA MET A 1003 56.44 -25.42 -5.90
C MET A 1003 57.47 -25.58 -7.03
N GLU A 1004 58.68 -26.04 -6.74
CA GLU A 1004 59.71 -26.33 -7.76
C GLU A 1004 59.29 -27.50 -8.67
N LYS A 1005 58.65 -28.53 -8.11
CA LYS A 1005 58.08 -29.65 -8.88
C LYS A 1005 56.95 -29.17 -9.81
N THR A 1006 56.07 -28.30 -9.32
CA THR A 1006 54.91 -27.83 -10.08
C THR A 1006 55.28 -26.77 -11.12
N TRP A 1007 56.01 -25.74 -10.71
CA TRP A 1007 56.29 -24.55 -11.50
C TRP A 1007 57.64 -24.60 -12.23
N GLY A 1008 58.50 -25.56 -11.89
CA GLY A 1008 59.86 -25.67 -12.39
C GLY A 1008 60.88 -24.89 -11.56
N SER A 1009 62.16 -25.17 -11.78
CA SER A 1009 63.28 -24.45 -11.16
C SER A 1009 63.25 -22.96 -11.53
N LEU A 1010 63.46 -22.08 -10.55
CA LEU A 1010 63.64 -20.64 -10.75
C LEU A 1010 65.01 -20.27 -11.37
N LYS A 1011 65.93 -21.25 -11.49
CA LYS A 1011 67.26 -21.08 -12.08
C LYS A 1011 67.32 -21.49 -13.54
#